data_AF-F7CXQ8-F1
#
_entry.id   AF-F7CXQ8-F1
#
_cell.length_a   1.000
_cell.length_b   1.000
_cell.length_c   1.000
_cell.angle_alpha   90.00
_cell.angle_beta   90.00
_cell.angle_gamma   90.00
#
_symmetry.space_group_name_H-M   'P 1'
#
loop_
_entity.id
_entity.type
_entity.pdbx_description
1 polymer ?
#
loop_
_entity_poly.entity_id
_entity_poly.type
_entity_poly.pdbx_seq_one_letter_code
_entity_poly.pdbx_strand_id
1 'polypeptide(L)'
;MRDELHVRGGRVNIVDLQQVINVDLTHIENRISDIIKSEKNVQVVLGQLIDENYLDHLAEEVNDKLQETGQVPISELCKTYDLPGNFLTQALSQRLGKIISGQIDLDNGGVIFTEAFVTRHKARIRGLFSAITRPTPVISLISRYGFQEQLLYSVLEELVNSGRLKGAVVGGRQDKAVFIPDIYSRTQSNWVDSFFRQNGYLEFDALSRLGIPDAVSYIKKRYKTTQLLFLKAACVGQGIVDQVEASVDEAISSGSWVDILPLLPSSLSVEDAGMLLQQVMRTFSKHPSAMVFNDTVVVSEKFINNCTELFSGLMHLKAEKEMKNNPVHLITEEDLKQSPFLESVSSSKKDKKDERRRKATEGSGSVRGSGVGNAREFKIKKTKKKGRKDDDSDDETQSSNTGRKKSEITFMSVEEIEDVLKKHIQDGPEEFVTELAEHLTRYLNRSYLEVVRSVFMSSTSSASGASRKRTIKDLQDEVSNLYNNIRLFEKGTKFFTDDAQTNLAKHLLKTVCTDITNLIFNFLAADLMMAVEDPTTLTSEIRKKILGKLSEETKGPLTKLHNSLNEKSLEDFLSFLDSAADACDIMVKKGDKKKERQVLFQHRQALIEQLKVTEDPALILHLTSVLLFQFSTHCMLHAPGRCVPQIIAFLSNKMPEDQHSLLVRYQGLVVKQLVNQNKKTGQGDDQLINQVGKEHEDANNAIRKELQEISTSIKDLVLKSRKSSVTEDHNARLQVTFAVSSH
;
A
#
# COMPACT_ATOMS: atom_id res chain seq x y z
N MET A 1 106.87 31.27 -16.33
CA MET A 1 105.45 31.07 -15.95
C MET A 1 104.52 31.44 -17.10
N ARG A 2 104.50 32.70 -17.56
CA ARG A 2 103.68 33.13 -18.71
C ARG A 2 104.03 32.38 -20.01
N ASP A 3 105.32 32.36 -20.36
CA ASP A 3 105.77 31.64 -21.56
C ASP A 3 105.44 30.14 -21.47
N GLU A 4 105.61 29.54 -20.28
CA GLU A 4 105.27 28.13 -20.06
C GLU A 4 103.77 27.85 -20.16
N LEU A 5 102.93 28.77 -19.68
CA LEU A 5 101.47 28.68 -19.84
C LEU A 5 101.07 28.77 -21.31
N HIS A 6 101.70 29.67 -22.08
CA HIS A 6 101.45 29.82 -23.52
C HIS A 6 101.95 28.62 -24.33
N VAL A 7 103.17 28.13 -24.05
CA VAL A 7 103.77 26.96 -24.72
C VAL A 7 102.95 25.69 -24.51
N ARG A 8 102.31 25.55 -23.34
CA ARG A 8 101.43 24.41 -23.02
C ARG A 8 99.97 24.63 -23.42
N GLY A 9 99.70 25.57 -24.33
CA GLY A 9 98.36 25.77 -24.88
C GLY A 9 97.35 26.36 -23.88
N GLY A 10 97.83 27.07 -22.86
CA GLY A 10 96.98 27.82 -21.93
C GLY A 10 96.47 27.06 -20.71
N ARG A 11 96.94 25.82 -20.44
CA ARG A 11 96.60 25.07 -19.21
C ARG A 11 97.81 24.40 -18.58
N VAL A 12 98.10 24.68 -17.31
CA VAL A 12 99.24 24.09 -16.58
C VAL A 12 98.90 23.81 -15.11
N ASN A 13 99.22 22.62 -14.61
CA ASN A 13 99.18 22.31 -13.18
C ASN A 13 100.31 23.03 -12.44
N ILE A 14 100.00 23.68 -11.31
CA ILE A 14 100.97 24.45 -10.53
C ILE A 14 102.14 23.56 -10.04
N VAL A 15 101.89 22.28 -9.77
CA VAL A 15 102.94 21.32 -9.37
C VAL A 15 103.89 21.00 -10.54
N ASP A 16 103.36 20.88 -11.76
CA ASP A 16 104.19 20.67 -12.94
C ASP A 16 105.01 21.93 -13.25
N LEU A 17 104.40 23.11 -13.02
CA LEU A 17 105.07 24.40 -13.17
C LEU A 17 106.26 24.54 -12.21
N GLN A 18 106.13 24.02 -10.98
CA GLN A 18 107.23 23.93 -10.01
C GLN A 18 108.39 23.08 -10.53
N GLN A 19 108.11 21.92 -11.13
CA GLN A 19 109.16 21.04 -11.65
C GLN A 19 109.89 21.65 -12.85
N VAL A 20 109.15 22.31 -13.76
CA VAL A 20 109.71 22.88 -14.99
C VAL A 20 110.52 24.14 -14.72
N ILE A 21 110.02 25.01 -13.84
CA ILE A 21 110.70 26.27 -13.49
C ILE A 21 111.77 26.03 -12.41
N ASN A 22 111.72 24.89 -11.73
CA ASN A 22 112.61 24.49 -10.65
C ASN A 22 112.66 25.54 -9.52
N VAL A 23 111.48 26.02 -9.12
CA VAL A 23 111.28 27.03 -8.06
C VAL A 23 110.27 26.51 -7.05
N ASP A 24 110.51 26.77 -5.76
CA ASP A 24 109.64 26.29 -4.69
C ASP A 24 108.19 26.77 -4.83
N LEU A 25 107.25 25.89 -4.47
CA LEU A 25 105.80 26.09 -4.66
C LEU A 25 105.31 27.41 -4.06
N THR A 26 105.85 27.78 -2.89
CA THR A 26 105.49 29.01 -2.16
C THR A 26 105.77 30.28 -2.96
N HIS A 27 106.87 30.34 -3.70
CA HIS A 27 107.20 31.47 -4.57
C HIS A 27 106.32 31.50 -5.83
N ILE A 28 105.92 30.32 -6.32
CA ILE A 28 105.05 30.18 -7.48
C ILE A 28 103.62 30.63 -7.15
N GLU A 29 103.04 30.17 -6.04
CA GLU A 29 101.69 30.55 -5.60
C GLU A 29 101.56 32.05 -5.33
N ASN A 30 102.57 32.65 -4.69
CA ASN A 30 102.63 34.09 -4.48
C ASN A 30 102.66 34.86 -5.81
N ARG A 31 103.45 34.38 -6.79
CA ARG A 31 103.54 35.04 -8.09
C ARG A 31 102.28 34.84 -8.94
N ILE A 32 101.62 33.70 -8.83
CA ILE A 32 100.32 33.42 -9.45
C ILE A 32 99.25 34.41 -8.97
N SER A 33 99.24 34.71 -7.68
CA SER A 33 98.32 35.69 -7.10
C SER A 33 98.50 37.09 -7.71
N ASP A 34 99.72 37.48 -8.08
CA ASP A 34 99.99 38.73 -8.82
C ASP A 34 99.54 38.64 -10.29
N ILE A 35 99.70 37.48 -10.92
CA ILE A 35 99.30 37.25 -12.32
C ILE A 35 97.78 37.37 -12.46
N ILE A 36 97.00 36.74 -11.57
CA ILE A 36 95.52 36.84 -11.59
C ILE A 36 95.05 38.29 -11.36
N LYS A 37 95.78 39.09 -10.57
CA LYS A 37 95.44 40.50 -10.34
C LYS A 37 95.79 41.39 -11.53
N SER A 38 96.84 41.05 -12.27
CA SER A 38 97.30 41.83 -13.42
C SER A 38 96.60 41.45 -14.72
N GLU A 39 96.17 40.20 -14.88
CA GLU A 39 95.54 39.66 -16.07
C GLU A 39 94.19 39.04 -15.74
N LYS A 40 93.11 39.62 -16.27
CA LYS A 40 91.74 39.11 -16.07
C LYS A 40 91.47 37.80 -16.83
N ASN A 41 92.34 37.44 -17.76
CA ASN A 41 92.15 36.34 -18.70
C ASN A 41 92.69 35.01 -18.14
N VAL A 42 93.41 35.05 -17.02
CA VAL A 42 93.99 33.85 -16.38
C VAL A 42 93.28 33.56 -15.07
N GLN A 43 92.85 32.30 -14.88
CA GLN A 43 92.12 31.85 -13.71
C GLN A 43 92.77 30.60 -13.11
N VAL A 44 92.60 30.41 -11.80
CA VAL A 44 93.08 29.21 -11.10
C VAL A 44 91.91 28.35 -10.68
N VAL A 45 91.94 27.08 -11.08
CA VAL A 45 90.88 26.10 -10.80
C VAL A 45 91.55 24.79 -10.38
N LEU A 46 91.21 24.28 -9.19
CA LEU A 46 91.76 23.03 -8.63
C LEU A 46 93.31 22.91 -8.70
N GLY A 47 94.03 24.00 -8.48
CA GLY A 47 95.50 23.99 -8.55
C GLY A 47 96.07 24.02 -9.98
N GLN A 48 95.25 24.36 -10.97
CA GLN A 48 95.65 24.53 -12.37
C GLN A 48 95.47 26.00 -12.79
N LEU A 49 96.45 26.54 -13.51
CA LEU A 49 96.34 27.81 -14.22
C LEU A 49 95.70 27.56 -15.58
N ILE A 50 94.67 28.34 -15.90
CA ILE A 50 93.91 28.24 -17.15
C ILE A 50 93.78 29.65 -17.74
N ASP A 51 94.21 29.80 -18.99
CA ASP A 51 94.06 31.02 -19.80
C ASP A 51 92.75 31.01 -20.59
N GLU A 52 92.26 32.19 -20.96
CA GLU A 52 91.03 32.38 -21.71
C GLU A 52 91.12 31.76 -23.12
N ASN A 53 92.31 31.80 -23.74
CA ASN A 53 92.55 31.16 -25.04
C ASN A 53 92.35 29.63 -24.98
N TYR A 54 92.71 28.99 -23.86
CA TYR A 54 92.42 27.57 -23.66
C TYR A 54 90.91 27.31 -23.59
N LEU A 55 90.16 28.19 -22.91
CA LEU A 55 88.71 28.07 -22.81
C LEU A 55 88.00 28.32 -24.16
N ASP A 56 88.57 29.18 -25.01
CA ASP A 56 88.07 29.41 -26.37
C ASP A 56 88.29 28.18 -27.26
N HIS A 57 89.49 27.59 -27.26
CA HIS A 57 89.75 26.33 -27.96
C HIS A 57 88.91 25.16 -27.42
N LEU A 58 88.76 25.07 -26.10
CA LEU A 58 87.85 24.12 -25.47
C LEU A 58 86.41 24.31 -25.98
N ALA A 59 85.96 25.55 -26.11
CA ALA A 59 84.64 25.86 -26.62
C ALA A 59 84.46 25.50 -28.11
N GLU A 60 85.52 25.64 -28.93
CA GLU A 60 85.53 25.16 -30.33
C GLU A 60 85.38 23.63 -30.38
N GLU A 61 86.18 22.88 -29.61
CA GLU A 61 86.08 21.41 -29.54
C GLU A 61 84.70 20.96 -29.04
N VAL A 62 84.17 21.64 -28.01
CA VAL A 62 82.82 21.37 -27.49
C VAL A 62 81.77 21.68 -28.55
N ASN A 63 81.94 22.75 -29.34
CA ASN A 63 81.01 23.09 -30.41
C ASN A 63 81.04 22.04 -31.53
N ASP A 64 82.21 21.59 -31.97
CA ASP A 64 82.33 20.55 -33.00
C ASP A 64 81.67 19.25 -32.54
N LYS A 65 81.96 18.82 -31.31
CA LYS A 65 81.31 17.67 -30.69
C LYS A 65 79.79 17.86 -30.57
N LEU A 66 79.34 19.06 -30.21
CA LEU A 66 77.93 19.41 -30.12
C LEU A 66 77.22 19.38 -31.47
N GLN A 67 77.86 19.84 -32.56
CA GLN A 67 77.29 19.76 -33.90
C GLN A 67 77.23 18.31 -34.41
N GLU A 68 78.19 17.47 -34.04
CA GLU A 68 78.21 16.05 -34.40
C GLU A 68 77.12 15.25 -33.67
N THR A 69 77.01 15.41 -32.34
CA THR A 69 76.10 14.59 -31.51
C THR A 69 74.72 15.23 -31.31
N GLY A 70 74.59 16.54 -31.52
CA GLY A 70 73.39 17.35 -31.26
C GLY A 70 73.15 17.71 -29.79
N GLN A 71 73.77 16.99 -28.86
CA GLN A 71 73.72 17.26 -27.42
C GLN A 71 75.04 16.89 -26.74
N VAL A 72 75.47 17.68 -25.75
CA VAL A 72 76.66 17.41 -24.96
C VAL A 72 76.38 17.67 -23.48
N PRO A 73 76.42 16.64 -22.62
CA PRO A 73 76.24 16.82 -21.18
C PRO A 73 77.52 17.36 -20.53
N ILE A 74 77.38 18.35 -19.65
CA ILE A 74 78.51 18.95 -18.93
C ILE A 74 79.21 17.91 -18.05
N SER A 75 78.50 16.93 -17.51
CA SER A 75 79.11 15.84 -16.74
C SER A 75 80.10 14.99 -17.54
N GLU A 76 79.91 14.88 -18.86
CA GLU A 76 80.87 14.21 -19.74
C GLU A 76 82.08 15.10 -19.97
N LEU A 77 81.87 16.40 -20.17
CA LEU A 77 82.95 17.39 -20.28
C LEU A 77 83.80 17.46 -19.00
N CYS A 78 83.19 17.36 -17.82
CA CYS A 78 83.92 17.28 -16.55
C CYS A 78 84.89 16.09 -16.52
N LYS A 79 84.48 14.93 -17.07
CA LYS A 79 85.31 13.72 -17.10
C LYS A 79 86.41 13.81 -18.15
N THR A 80 86.10 14.35 -19.33
CA THR A 80 87.05 14.47 -20.44
C THR A 80 88.12 15.51 -20.13
N TYR A 81 87.73 16.65 -19.56
CA TYR A 81 88.63 17.78 -19.34
C TYR A 81 89.12 17.91 -17.90
N ASP A 82 88.66 17.08 -16.95
CA ASP A 82 89.04 17.14 -15.54
C ASP A 82 88.89 18.55 -14.93
N LEU A 83 87.71 19.15 -15.14
CA LEU A 83 87.35 20.48 -14.65
C LEU A 83 86.00 20.46 -13.91
N PRO A 84 85.78 21.31 -12.89
CA PRO A 84 84.51 21.37 -12.17
C PRO A 84 83.34 21.75 -13.08
N GLY A 85 82.20 21.08 -12.91
CA GLY A 85 81.01 21.32 -13.74
C GLY A 85 80.47 22.75 -13.66
N ASN A 86 80.46 23.36 -12.47
CA ASN A 86 80.03 24.75 -12.31
C ASN A 86 80.94 25.72 -13.09
N PHE A 87 82.25 25.45 -13.09
CA PHE A 87 83.22 26.24 -13.83
C PHE A 87 83.01 26.10 -15.34
N LEU A 88 82.87 24.87 -15.84
CA LEU A 88 82.57 24.62 -17.25
C LEU A 88 81.25 25.27 -17.69
N THR A 89 80.20 25.16 -16.86
CA THR A 89 78.90 25.79 -17.16
C THR A 89 79.04 27.30 -17.31
N GLN A 90 79.77 27.96 -16.41
CA GLN A 90 80.01 29.40 -16.49
C GLN A 90 80.89 29.79 -17.69
N ALA A 91 81.98 29.05 -17.93
CA ALA A 91 82.91 29.33 -19.02
C ALA A 91 82.26 29.15 -20.41
N LEU A 92 81.46 28.09 -20.58
CA LEU A 92 80.75 27.78 -21.81
C LEU A 92 79.55 28.71 -22.02
N SER A 93 78.80 29.06 -20.96
CA SER A 93 77.65 29.98 -21.08
C SER A 93 78.04 31.37 -21.57
N GLN A 94 79.22 31.89 -21.19
CA GLN A 94 79.75 33.15 -21.72
C GLN A 94 80.08 33.11 -23.23
N ARG A 95 80.26 31.91 -23.78
CA ARG A 95 80.68 31.64 -25.17
C ARG A 95 79.54 31.12 -26.05
N LEU A 96 78.36 30.86 -25.47
CA LEU A 96 77.15 30.53 -26.21
C LEU A 96 76.76 31.67 -27.17
N GLY A 97 76.38 31.32 -28.38
CA GLY A 97 75.98 32.27 -29.43
C GLY A 97 77.14 33.04 -30.06
N LYS A 98 78.37 32.87 -29.59
CA LYS A 98 79.60 33.43 -30.19
C LYS A 98 80.45 32.33 -30.83
N ILE A 99 80.93 31.41 -30.00
CA ILE A 99 81.75 30.26 -30.43
C ILE A 99 80.86 29.01 -30.49
N ILE A 100 80.07 28.79 -29.44
CA ILE A 100 79.21 27.60 -29.33
C ILE A 100 77.83 27.93 -29.91
N SER A 101 77.47 27.25 -31.00
CA SER A 101 76.14 27.32 -31.62
C SER A 101 75.17 26.34 -30.94
N GLY A 102 74.79 26.67 -29.70
CA GLY A 102 73.91 25.85 -28.87
C GLY A 102 73.13 26.66 -27.83
N GLN A 103 72.24 25.98 -27.12
CA GLN A 103 71.43 26.53 -26.03
C GLN A 103 71.61 25.67 -24.78
N ILE A 104 71.70 26.35 -23.63
CA ILE A 104 71.64 25.72 -22.31
C ILE A 104 70.29 26.04 -21.71
N ASP A 105 69.62 25.02 -21.16
CA ASP A 105 68.39 25.22 -20.41
C ASP A 105 68.70 25.94 -19.08
N LEU A 106 68.04 27.07 -18.84
CA LEU A 106 68.26 27.91 -17.65
C LEU A 106 67.84 27.19 -16.35
N ASP A 107 66.88 26.28 -16.44
CA ASP A 107 66.40 25.49 -15.30
C ASP A 107 67.27 24.25 -15.04
N ASN A 108 68.04 23.80 -16.04
CA ASN A 108 68.90 22.63 -15.95
C ASN A 108 70.17 22.81 -16.79
N GLY A 109 71.13 23.55 -16.23
CA GLY A 109 72.39 23.89 -16.89
C GLY A 109 73.33 22.72 -17.20
N GLY A 110 72.92 21.47 -16.99
CA GLY A 110 73.79 20.30 -17.11
C GLY A 110 73.99 19.77 -18.54
N VAL A 111 73.30 20.29 -19.56
CA VAL A 111 73.39 19.82 -20.95
C VAL A 111 73.28 20.98 -21.94
N ILE A 112 74.10 20.94 -22.99
CA ILE A 112 74.08 21.88 -24.12
C ILE A 112 73.41 21.17 -25.30
N PHE A 113 72.48 21.84 -25.97
CA PHE A 113 71.76 21.32 -27.13
C PHE A 113 71.92 22.21 -28.36
N THR A 114 71.90 21.64 -29.56
CA THR A 114 71.72 22.43 -30.78
C THR A 114 70.24 22.73 -31.03
N GLU A 115 69.95 23.85 -31.68
CA GLU A 115 68.58 24.20 -32.09
C GLU A 115 67.98 23.14 -33.03
N ALA A 116 68.81 22.58 -33.93
CA ALA A 116 68.43 21.49 -34.81
C ALA A 116 68.02 20.21 -34.03
N PHE A 117 68.73 19.90 -32.95
CA PHE A 117 68.40 18.76 -32.09
C PHE A 117 67.06 18.97 -31.37
N VAL A 118 66.86 20.14 -30.77
CA VAL A 118 65.61 20.48 -30.06
C VAL A 118 64.41 20.47 -31.01
N THR A 119 64.53 21.10 -32.19
CA THR A 119 63.46 21.13 -33.20
C THR A 119 63.14 19.73 -33.74
N ARG A 120 64.14 18.88 -33.99
CA ARG A 120 63.96 17.48 -34.37
C ARG A 120 63.27 16.68 -33.27
N HIS A 121 63.69 16.83 -32.02
CA HIS A 121 63.03 16.18 -30.88
C HIS A 121 61.58 16.64 -30.74
N LYS A 122 61.31 17.94 -30.82
CA LYS A 122 59.94 18.50 -30.80
C LYS A 122 59.07 17.95 -31.93
N ALA A 123 59.60 17.82 -33.14
CA ALA A 123 58.89 17.22 -34.26
C ALA A 123 58.57 15.73 -34.02
N ARG A 124 59.51 14.96 -33.47
CA ARG A 124 59.32 13.54 -33.10
C ARG A 124 58.25 13.39 -32.02
N ILE A 125 58.31 14.19 -30.95
CA ILE A 125 57.34 14.20 -29.86
C ILE A 125 55.96 14.54 -30.40
N ARG A 126 55.86 15.63 -31.17
CA ARG A 126 54.60 16.02 -31.82
C ARG A 126 54.02 14.90 -32.67
N GLY A 127 54.83 14.25 -33.51
CA GLY A 127 54.40 13.16 -34.37
C GLY A 127 53.89 11.96 -33.57
N LEU A 128 54.64 11.55 -32.54
CA LEU A 128 54.27 10.42 -31.69
C LEU A 128 52.95 10.67 -30.95
N PHE A 129 52.86 11.78 -30.20
CA PHE A 129 51.70 12.07 -29.38
C PHE A 129 50.46 12.44 -30.20
N SER A 130 50.62 12.90 -31.45
CA SER A 130 49.49 13.07 -32.38
C SER A 130 48.88 11.74 -32.82
N ALA A 131 49.64 10.65 -32.83
CA ALA A 131 49.18 9.32 -33.24
C ALA A 131 48.54 8.52 -32.08
N ILE A 132 48.71 8.97 -30.83
CA ILE A 132 48.18 8.28 -29.66
C ILE A 132 46.67 8.53 -29.57
N THR A 133 45.90 7.45 -29.57
CA THR A 133 44.43 7.48 -29.49
C THR A 133 43.87 6.89 -28.21
N ARG A 134 44.74 6.38 -27.32
CA ARG A 134 44.38 5.76 -26.03
C ARG A 134 45.28 6.29 -24.91
N PRO A 135 44.82 6.29 -23.65
CA PRO A 135 45.65 6.67 -22.51
C PRO A 135 46.94 5.85 -22.50
N THR A 136 48.07 6.54 -22.61
CA THR A 136 49.38 5.88 -22.76
C THR A 136 50.37 6.43 -21.73
N PRO A 137 51.02 5.58 -20.92
CA PRO A 137 52.05 6.00 -19.98
C PRO A 137 53.24 6.62 -20.70
N VAL A 138 53.62 7.84 -20.30
CA VAL A 138 54.71 8.61 -20.94
C VAL A 138 56.06 7.90 -20.77
N ILE A 139 56.30 7.28 -19.61
CA ILE A 139 57.54 6.53 -19.34
C ILE A 139 57.79 5.41 -20.35
N SER A 140 56.74 4.70 -20.75
CA SER A 140 56.85 3.61 -21.73
C SER A 140 57.33 4.11 -23.10
N LEU A 141 57.00 5.37 -23.43
CA LEU A 141 57.42 6.03 -24.67
C LEU A 141 58.84 6.57 -24.55
N ILE A 142 59.24 7.07 -23.38
CA ILE A 142 60.61 7.50 -23.08
C ILE A 142 61.58 6.35 -23.35
N SER A 143 61.37 5.21 -22.69
CA SER A 143 62.25 4.05 -22.81
C SER A 143 62.24 3.45 -24.22
N ARG A 144 61.08 3.41 -24.89
CA ARG A 144 60.96 2.80 -26.23
C ARG A 144 61.62 3.63 -27.33
N TYR A 145 61.51 4.96 -27.27
CA TYR A 145 61.97 5.84 -28.35
C TYR A 145 63.25 6.62 -28.01
N GLY A 146 63.84 6.37 -26.83
CA GLY A 146 65.08 7.00 -26.38
C GLY A 146 64.94 8.51 -26.22
N PHE A 147 63.79 8.98 -25.72
CA PHE A 147 63.64 10.41 -25.44
C PHE A 147 64.37 10.78 -24.16
N GLN A 148 64.93 11.99 -24.12
CA GLN A 148 65.41 12.55 -22.87
C GLN A 148 64.20 13.03 -22.04
N GLU A 149 64.07 12.52 -20.82
CA GLU A 149 62.87 12.68 -19.98
C GLU A 149 62.52 14.15 -19.72
N GLN A 150 63.50 14.97 -19.32
CA GLN A 150 63.28 16.38 -18.99
C GLN A 150 62.82 17.19 -20.22
N LEU A 151 63.48 17.00 -21.36
CA LEU A 151 63.13 17.67 -22.62
C LEU A 151 61.76 17.21 -23.13
N LEU A 152 61.41 15.93 -22.92
CA LEU A 152 60.10 15.41 -23.32
C LEU A 152 58.97 16.11 -22.56
N TYR A 153 59.07 16.20 -21.23
CA TYR A 153 58.00 16.79 -20.43
C TYR A 153 57.81 18.29 -20.73
N SER A 154 58.89 19.06 -20.86
CA SER A 154 58.80 20.49 -21.18
C SER A 154 58.16 20.71 -22.56
N VAL A 155 58.60 19.98 -23.58
CA VAL A 155 58.07 20.09 -24.93
C VAL A 155 56.63 19.58 -25.02
N LEU A 156 56.29 18.49 -24.33
CA LEU A 156 54.93 17.95 -24.30
C LEU A 156 53.96 18.94 -23.65
N GLU A 157 54.35 19.53 -22.53
CA GLU A 157 53.56 20.56 -21.83
C GLU A 157 53.37 21.81 -22.70
N GLU A 158 54.44 22.27 -23.37
CA GLU A 158 54.36 23.38 -24.33
C GLU A 158 53.39 23.07 -25.48
N LEU A 159 53.46 21.86 -26.06
CA LEU A 159 52.61 21.45 -27.18
C LEU A 159 51.14 21.27 -26.77
N VAL A 160 50.87 20.88 -25.52
CA VAL A 160 49.50 20.79 -24.97
C VAL A 160 48.96 22.19 -24.65
N ASN A 161 49.76 23.04 -23.97
CA ASN A 161 49.36 24.39 -23.59
C ASN A 161 49.15 25.30 -24.82
N SER A 162 49.95 25.13 -25.86
CA SER A 162 49.76 25.80 -27.15
C SER A 162 48.56 25.26 -27.96
N GLY A 163 47.95 24.15 -27.50
CA GLY A 163 46.82 23.50 -28.17
C GLY A 163 47.19 22.75 -29.46
N ARG A 164 48.49 22.60 -29.77
CA ARG A 164 48.96 21.85 -30.95
C ARG A 164 48.72 20.35 -30.79
N LEU A 165 48.84 19.82 -29.58
CA LEU A 165 48.41 18.49 -29.20
C LEU A 165 47.09 18.58 -28.45
N LYS A 166 46.12 17.77 -28.87
CA LYS A 166 44.77 17.71 -28.29
C LYS A 166 44.72 16.57 -27.28
N GLY A 167 44.93 16.89 -26.02
CA GLY A 167 44.93 15.95 -24.91
C GLY A 167 45.42 16.61 -23.62
N ALA A 168 45.47 15.84 -22.54
CA ALA A 168 45.96 16.27 -21.25
C ALA A 168 46.99 15.26 -20.70
N VAL A 169 47.98 15.76 -19.97
CA VAL A 169 48.92 14.92 -19.21
C VAL A 169 48.45 14.86 -17.76
N VAL A 170 48.14 13.65 -17.29
CA VAL A 170 47.70 13.40 -15.91
C VAL A 170 48.82 12.68 -15.17
N GLY A 171 49.11 13.06 -13.92
CA GLY A 171 50.17 12.45 -13.11
C GLY A 171 51.48 13.27 -13.02
N GLY A 172 51.49 14.50 -13.52
CA GLY A 172 52.63 15.44 -13.40
C GLY A 172 53.85 15.05 -14.24
N ARG A 173 55.03 15.60 -13.91
CA ARG A 173 56.34 15.27 -14.51
C ARG A 173 57.03 14.10 -13.78
N GLN A 174 56.28 13.04 -13.48
CA GLN A 174 56.79 11.88 -12.73
C GLN A 174 56.51 10.58 -13.50
N ASP A 175 57.04 9.47 -12.99
CA ASP A 175 56.93 8.12 -13.54
C ASP A 175 55.47 7.64 -13.77
N LYS A 176 54.51 8.29 -13.11
CA LYS A 176 53.06 8.04 -13.25
C LYS A 176 52.37 8.90 -14.32
N ALA A 177 53.12 9.65 -15.12
CA ALA A 177 52.55 10.50 -16.16
C ALA A 177 51.87 9.66 -17.26
N VAL A 178 50.60 9.96 -17.53
CA VAL A 178 49.80 9.35 -18.59
C VAL A 178 49.28 10.45 -19.50
N PHE A 179 49.50 10.32 -20.80
CA PHE A 179 48.89 11.19 -21.79
C PHE A 179 47.51 10.64 -22.17
N ILE A 180 46.49 11.47 -21.99
CA ILE A 180 45.09 11.17 -22.34
C ILE A 180 44.71 12.03 -23.55
N PRO A 181 44.55 11.44 -24.75
CA PRO A 181 44.14 12.17 -25.94
C PRO A 181 42.70 12.66 -25.86
N ASP A 182 42.40 13.85 -26.40
CA ASP A 182 41.03 14.39 -26.42
C ASP A 182 40.06 13.50 -27.20
N ILE A 183 40.55 12.84 -28.26
CA ILE A 183 39.73 11.91 -29.07
C ILE A 183 39.24 10.74 -28.23
N TYR A 184 40.05 10.26 -27.27
CA TYR A 184 39.64 9.20 -26.36
C TYR A 184 38.50 9.69 -25.46
N SER A 185 38.69 10.82 -24.77
CA SER A 185 37.66 11.40 -23.89
C SER A 185 36.39 11.78 -24.63
N ARG A 186 36.49 12.26 -25.87
CA ARG A 186 35.34 12.55 -26.73
C ARG A 186 34.63 11.26 -27.17
N THR A 187 35.37 10.20 -27.49
CA THR A 187 34.77 8.91 -27.86
C THR A 187 34.04 8.29 -26.67
N GLN A 188 34.63 8.31 -25.47
CA GLN A 188 33.97 7.87 -24.24
C GLN A 188 32.67 8.67 -24.02
N SER A 189 32.78 10.00 -24.07
CA SER A 189 31.66 10.92 -23.92
C SER A 189 30.52 10.64 -24.90
N ASN A 190 30.83 10.52 -26.19
CA ASN A 190 29.86 10.28 -27.24
C ASN A 190 29.19 8.91 -27.11
N TRP A 191 29.95 7.88 -26.70
CA TRP A 191 29.39 6.55 -26.44
C TRP A 191 28.38 6.62 -25.29
N VAL A 192 28.73 7.28 -24.18
CA VAL A 192 27.84 7.43 -23.02
C VAL A 192 26.55 8.19 -23.40
N ASP A 193 26.67 9.28 -24.14
CA ASP A 193 25.50 10.08 -24.58
C ASP A 193 24.60 9.29 -25.54
N SER A 194 25.20 8.57 -26.49
CA SER A 194 24.47 7.78 -27.48
C SER A 194 23.76 6.59 -26.83
N PHE A 195 24.46 5.87 -25.94
CA PHE A 195 23.91 4.74 -25.21
C PHE A 195 22.74 5.17 -24.33
N PHE A 196 22.92 6.24 -23.54
CA PHE A 196 21.87 6.74 -22.66
C PHE A 196 20.65 7.24 -23.45
N ARG A 197 20.85 7.95 -24.56
CA ARG A 197 19.75 8.43 -25.42
C ARG A 197 18.97 7.28 -26.05
N GLN A 198 19.64 6.17 -26.40
CA GLN A 198 19.00 5.03 -27.06
C GLN A 198 18.28 4.11 -26.07
N ASN A 199 18.91 3.84 -24.93
CA ASN A 199 18.45 2.80 -23.99
C ASN A 199 17.76 3.37 -22.73
N GLY A 200 18.00 4.64 -22.39
CA GLY A 200 17.41 5.27 -21.20
C GLY A 200 18.06 4.87 -19.87
N TYR A 201 19.14 4.08 -19.87
CA TYR A 201 19.90 3.70 -18.67
C TYR A 201 21.42 3.66 -18.95
N LEU A 202 22.23 3.59 -17.89
CA LEU A 202 23.69 3.41 -17.95
C LEU A 202 24.18 2.45 -16.86
N GLU A 203 24.91 1.42 -17.26
CA GLU A 203 25.59 0.50 -16.35
C GLU A 203 26.90 1.10 -15.81
N PHE A 204 27.14 0.97 -14.51
CA PHE A 204 28.41 1.43 -13.93
C PHE A 204 29.59 0.57 -14.37
N ASP A 205 29.38 -0.73 -14.58
CA ASP A 205 30.42 -1.64 -15.08
C ASP A 205 30.80 -1.33 -16.54
N ALA A 206 29.83 -0.99 -17.39
CA ALA A 206 30.13 -0.54 -18.76
C ALA A 206 30.98 0.74 -18.77
N LEU A 207 30.72 1.68 -17.86
CA LEU A 207 31.51 2.90 -17.70
C LEU A 207 32.93 2.59 -17.17
N SER A 208 33.05 1.64 -16.24
CA SER A 208 34.35 1.17 -15.75
C SER A 208 35.18 0.55 -16.87
N ARG A 209 34.58 -0.35 -17.68
CA ARG A 209 35.21 -0.95 -18.88
C ARG A 209 35.59 0.09 -19.93
N LEU A 210 34.82 1.15 -20.05
CA LEU A 210 35.12 2.27 -20.94
C LEU A 210 36.32 3.10 -20.46
N GLY A 211 36.80 2.90 -19.23
CA GLY A 211 37.92 3.62 -18.62
C GLY A 211 37.49 4.84 -17.79
N ILE A 212 36.28 4.82 -17.24
CA ILE A 212 35.77 5.84 -16.31
C ILE A 212 35.65 5.18 -14.92
N PRO A 213 36.65 5.36 -14.03
CA PRO A 213 36.69 4.65 -12.75
C PRO A 213 35.61 5.12 -11.75
N ASP A 214 35.24 6.40 -11.76
CA ASP A 214 34.15 6.94 -10.94
C ASP A 214 32.94 7.27 -11.82
N ALA A 215 32.15 6.23 -12.12
CA ALA A 215 30.95 6.31 -12.94
C ALA A 215 29.92 7.30 -12.38
N VAL A 216 29.66 7.25 -11.07
CA VAL A 216 28.60 8.02 -10.43
C VAL A 216 28.89 9.52 -10.48
N SER A 217 30.11 9.93 -10.09
CA SER A 217 30.49 11.34 -10.16
C SER A 217 30.55 11.85 -11.60
N TYR A 218 31.01 11.01 -12.53
CA TYR A 218 31.02 11.33 -13.96
C TYR A 218 29.62 11.62 -14.50
N ILE A 219 28.66 10.73 -14.23
CA ILE A 219 27.26 10.88 -14.66
C ILE A 219 26.65 12.15 -14.04
N LYS A 220 26.82 12.37 -12.72
CA LYS A 220 26.31 13.57 -12.04
C LYS A 220 26.87 14.88 -12.61
N LYS A 221 28.16 14.89 -12.98
CA LYS A 221 28.80 16.06 -13.60
C LYS A 221 28.28 16.31 -15.01
N ARG A 222 27.98 15.25 -15.77
CA ARG A 222 27.56 15.32 -17.17
C ARG A 222 26.07 15.64 -17.34
N TYR A 223 25.20 15.00 -16.55
CA TYR A 223 23.74 15.14 -16.64
C TYR A 223 23.17 15.93 -15.46
N LYS A 224 23.60 17.18 -15.28
CA LYS A 224 23.18 18.01 -14.13
C LYS A 224 21.68 18.36 -14.12
N THR A 225 21.07 18.46 -15.29
CA THR A 225 19.68 18.90 -15.46
C THR A 225 18.70 17.73 -15.58
N THR A 226 19.19 16.53 -15.86
CA THR A 226 18.36 15.35 -16.07
C THR A 226 18.14 14.64 -14.75
N GLN A 227 16.88 14.36 -14.40
CA GLN A 227 16.59 13.51 -13.25
C GLN A 227 16.95 12.06 -13.58
N LEU A 228 17.87 11.51 -12.81
CA LEU A 228 18.38 10.14 -12.96
C LEU A 228 18.24 9.44 -11.61
N LEU A 229 17.71 8.23 -11.62
CA LEU A 229 17.66 7.36 -10.46
C LEU A 229 18.94 6.53 -10.42
N PHE A 230 19.73 6.69 -9.36
CA PHE A 230 20.94 5.89 -9.15
C PHE A 230 20.59 4.63 -8.36
N LEU A 231 20.78 3.47 -8.98
CA LEU A 231 20.60 2.15 -8.37
C LEU A 231 21.98 1.62 -7.95
N LYS A 232 22.09 0.33 -7.66
CA LYS A 232 23.33 -0.30 -7.22
C LYS A 232 24.28 -0.59 -8.38
N ALA A 233 23.77 -1.20 -9.46
CA ALA A 233 24.59 -1.59 -10.62
C ALA A 233 24.49 -0.62 -11.81
N ALA A 234 23.43 0.18 -11.87
CA ALA A 234 23.15 1.08 -12.99
C ALA A 234 22.46 2.38 -12.52
N CYS A 235 22.38 3.37 -13.41
CA CYS A 235 21.44 4.48 -13.28
C CYS A 235 20.41 4.45 -14.39
N VAL A 236 19.19 4.86 -14.05
CA VAL A 236 18.02 4.78 -14.91
C VAL A 236 17.43 6.17 -15.11
N GLY A 237 17.04 6.49 -16.35
CA GLY A 237 16.38 7.73 -16.71
C GLY A 237 14.88 7.71 -16.41
N GLN A 238 14.27 8.89 -16.39
CA GLN A 238 12.86 9.05 -16.03
C GLN A 238 11.90 8.21 -16.89
N GLY A 239 12.20 8.00 -18.18
CA GLY A 239 11.30 7.22 -19.06
C GLY A 239 11.05 5.78 -18.60
N ILE A 240 12.06 5.09 -18.04
CA ILE A 240 11.88 3.73 -17.48
C ILE A 240 11.12 3.80 -16.15
N VAL A 241 11.35 4.84 -15.34
CA VAL A 241 10.60 5.06 -14.10
C VAL A 241 9.12 5.26 -14.42
N ASP A 242 8.80 6.10 -15.40
CA ASP A 242 7.43 6.38 -15.85
C ASP A 242 6.77 5.12 -16.42
N GLN A 243 7.51 4.26 -17.13
CA GLN A 243 7.00 3.00 -17.66
C GLN A 243 6.61 2.03 -16.53
N VAL A 244 7.44 1.91 -15.50
CA VAL A 244 7.13 1.08 -14.33
C VAL A 244 5.97 1.68 -13.53
N GLU A 245 5.95 3.00 -13.36
CA GLU A 245 4.85 3.72 -12.71
C GLU A 245 3.51 3.48 -13.42
N ALA A 246 3.48 3.56 -14.76
CA ALA A 246 2.29 3.29 -15.55
C ALA A 246 1.82 1.82 -15.41
N SER A 247 2.76 0.87 -15.43
CA SER A 247 2.45 -0.57 -15.32
C SER A 247 1.89 -0.92 -13.94
N VAL A 248 2.43 -0.28 -12.89
CA VAL A 248 1.91 -0.37 -11.52
C VAL A 248 0.50 0.21 -11.42
N ASP A 249 0.28 1.41 -11.96
CA ASP A 249 -1.02 2.09 -11.90
C ASP A 249 -2.11 1.30 -12.65
N GLU A 250 -1.75 0.69 -13.79
CA GLU A 250 -2.61 -0.23 -14.53
C GLU A 250 -3.00 -1.45 -13.68
N ALA A 251 -2.03 -2.09 -13.01
CA ALA A 251 -2.28 -3.25 -12.16
C ALA A 251 -3.19 -2.92 -10.96
N ILE A 252 -3.02 -1.75 -10.35
CA ILE A 252 -3.88 -1.25 -9.26
C ILE A 252 -5.30 -0.98 -9.77
N SER A 253 -5.42 -0.36 -10.93
CA SER A 253 -6.71 0.02 -11.53
C SER A 253 -7.52 -1.21 -11.96
N SER A 254 -6.87 -2.16 -12.63
CA SER A 254 -7.48 -3.39 -13.14
C SER A 254 -7.73 -4.44 -12.04
N GLY A 255 -7.07 -4.32 -10.89
CA GLY A 255 -7.15 -5.32 -9.83
C GLY A 255 -6.33 -6.58 -10.15
N SER A 256 -5.18 -6.42 -10.81
CA SER A 256 -4.26 -7.50 -11.18
C SER A 256 -2.93 -7.43 -10.38
N TRP A 257 -1.97 -8.25 -10.80
CA TRP A 257 -0.56 -8.19 -10.39
C TRP A 257 0.33 -7.88 -11.60
N VAL A 258 1.55 -7.39 -11.35
CA VAL A 258 2.56 -7.13 -12.39
C VAL A 258 3.96 -7.44 -11.86
N ASP A 259 4.75 -8.16 -12.64
CA ASP A 259 6.19 -8.30 -12.43
C ASP A 259 6.91 -7.22 -13.24
N ILE A 260 7.74 -6.41 -12.58
CA ILE A 260 8.48 -5.34 -13.24
C ILE A 260 9.75 -5.85 -13.93
N LEU A 261 10.28 -7.02 -13.56
CA LEU A 261 11.56 -7.50 -14.05
C LEU A 261 11.57 -7.67 -15.59
N PRO A 262 10.52 -8.20 -16.25
CA PRO A 262 10.44 -8.29 -17.71
C PRO A 262 10.36 -6.93 -18.42
N LEU A 263 9.94 -5.87 -17.71
CA LEU A 263 9.86 -4.51 -18.23
C LEU A 263 11.20 -3.78 -18.18
N LEU A 264 12.14 -4.30 -17.38
CA LEU A 264 13.43 -3.69 -17.14
C LEU A 264 14.50 -4.28 -18.07
N PRO A 265 15.53 -3.48 -18.43
CA PRO A 265 16.72 -3.99 -19.08
C PRO A 265 17.36 -5.16 -18.32
N SER A 266 17.78 -6.21 -19.05
CA SER A 266 18.39 -7.43 -18.48
C SER A 266 19.68 -7.19 -17.69
N SER A 267 20.26 -6.00 -17.78
CA SER A 267 21.42 -5.55 -17.02
C SER A 267 21.10 -5.17 -15.57
N LEU A 268 19.83 -4.94 -15.25
CA LEU A 268 19.39 -4.58 -13.90
C LEU A 268 19.19 -5.84 -13.07
N SER A 269 19.72 -5.83 -11.85
CA SER A 269 19.53 -6.92 -10.90
C SER A 269 18.17 -6.83 -10.20
N VAL A 270 17.77 -7.92 -9.54
CA VAL A 270 16.57 -7.97 -8.68
C VAL A 270 16.62 -6.89 -7.59
N GLU A 271 17.80 -6.62 -7.03
CA GLU A 271 18.00 -5.54 -6.05
C GLU A 271 17.77 -4.14 -6.67
N ASP A 272 18.23 -3.93 -7.90
CA ASP A 272 18.01 -2.67 -8.62
C ASP A 272 16.52 -2.46 -8.94
N ALA A 273 15.82 -3.53 -9.33
CA ALA A 273 14.38 -3.53 -9.54
C ALA A 273 13.63 -3.16 -8.25
N GLY A 274 14.02 -3.74 -7.10
CA GLY A 274 13.46 -3.40 -5.79
C GLY A 274 13.68 -1.94 -5.40
N MET A 275 14.88 -1.40 -5.62
CA MET A 275 15.16 0.02 -5.36
C MET A 275 14.30 0.94 -6.24
N LEU A 276 14.12 0.59 -7.52
CA LEU A 276 13.28 1.33 -8.45
C LEU A 276 11.81 1.28 -7.99
N LEU A 277 11.33 0.09 -7.64
CA LEU A 277 9.96 -0.11 -7.21
C LEU A 277 9.65 0.64 -5.91
N GLN A 278 10.55 0.62 -4.93
CA GLN A 278 10.40 1.42 -3.71
C GLN A 278 10.27 2.92 -4.00
N GLN A 279 10.98 3.43 -5.00
CA GLN A 279 10.87 4.83 -5.40
C GLN A 279 9.50 5.12 -6.04
N VAL A 280 9.01 4.23 -6.90
CA VAL A 280 7.70 4.34 -7.54
C VAL A 280 6.57 4.24 -6.50
N MET A 281 6.65 3.27 -5.57
CA MET A 281 5.67 3.10 -4.48
C MET A 281 5.55 4.32 -3.57
N ARG A 282 6.61 5.13 -3.40
CA ARG A 282 6.52 6.40 -2.65
C ARG A 282 5.54 7.37 -3.30
N THR A 283 5.40 7.37 -4.62
CA THR A 283 4.42 8.19 -5.33
C THR A 283 2.98 7.75 -5.02
N PHE A 284 2.77 6.44 -4.89
CA PHE A 284 1.46 5.83 -4.61
C PHE A 284 1.10 5.74 -3.11
N SER A 285 2.02 6.06 -2.20
CA SER A 285 1.85 5.93 -0.74
C SER A 285 0.70 6.76 -0.11
N LYS A 286 -0.01 7.58 -0.91
CA LYS A 286 -1.25 8.26 -0.49
C LYS A 286 -2.48 7.35 -0.50
N HIS A 287 -2.45 6.23 -1.21
CA HIS A 287 -3.50 5.21 -1.25
C HIS A 287 -2.87 3.82 -1.12
N PRO A 288 -3.02 3.10 0.00
CA PRO A 288 -2.36 1.81 0.23
C PRO A 288 -3.11 0.68 -0.50
N SER A 289 -3.22 0.78 -1.82
CA SER A 289 -3.98 -0.18 -2.64
C SER A 289 -3.09 -1.22 -3.33
N ALA A 290 -1.80 -1.27 -2.99
CA ALA A 290 -0.82 -2.19 -3.56
C ALA A 290 0.18 -2.69 -2.51
N MET A 291 0.60 -3.95 -2.63
CA MET A 291 1.65 -4.59 -1.84
C MET A 291 2.75 -5.10 -2.78
N VAL A 292 3.99 -5.09 -2.30
CA VAL A 292 5.16 -5.56 -3.04
C VAL A 292 5.59 -6.92 -2.49
N PHE A 293 5.87 -7.86 -3.39
CA PHE A 293 6.35 -9.22 -3.13
C PHE A 293 7.67 -9.45 -3.89
N ASN A 294 8.61 -10.19 -3.30
CA ASN A 294 9.94 -10.51 -3.83
C ASN A 294 10.70 -9.32 -4.43
N ASP A 295 10.49 -8.13 -3.89
CA ASP A 295 11.05 -6.85 -4.36
C ASP A 295 10.77 -6.50 -5.84
N THR A 296 10.01 -7.31 -6.58
CA THR A 296 9.85 -7.23 -8.04
C THR A 296 8.39 -7.25 -8.48
N VAL A 297 7.53 -7.91 -7.72
CA VAL A 297 6.13 -8.09 -8.06
C VAL A 297 5.28 -7.13 -7.26
N VAL A 298 4.37 -6.44 -7.95
CA VAL A 298 3.37 -5.57 -7.32
C VAL A 298 2.01 -6.22 -7.47
N VAL A 299 1.28 -6.31 -6.36
CA VAL A 299 -0.05 -6.90 -6.30
C VAL A 299 -1.03 -5.88 -5.75
N SER A 300 -2.13 -5.69 -6.45
CA SER A 300 -3.22 -4.84 -5.97
C SER A 300 -4.00 -5.47 -4.81
N GLU A 301 -4.50 -4.66 -3.89
CA GLU A 301 -5.33 -5.12 -2.77
C GLU A 301 -6.61 -5.83 -3.26
N LYS A 302 -7.18 -5.35 -4.38
CA LYS A 302 -8.32 -6.01 -5.05
C LYS A 302 -7.98 -7.43 -5.49
N PHE A 303 -6.78 -7.64 -6.04
CA PHE A 303 -6.33 -8.97 -6.44
C PHE A 303 -6.17 -9.89 -5.22
N ILE A 304 -5.58 -9.39 -4.12
CA ILE A 304 -5.47 -10.15 -2.87
C ILE A 304 -6.86 -10.56 -2.35
N ASN A 305 -7.82 -9.65 -2.37
CA ASN A 305 -9.19 -9.95 -1.96
C ASN A 305 -9.84 -11.01 -2.87
N ASN A 306 -9.70 -10.90 -4.19
CA ASN A 306 -10.19 -11.92 -5.13
C ASN A 306 -9.54 -13.29 -4.85
N CYS A 307 -8.24 -13.33 -4.55
CA CYS A 307 -7.56 -14.56 -4.14
C CYS A 307 -8.13 -15.12 -2.82
N THR A 308 -8.47 -14.28 -1.84
CA THR A 308 -9.09 -14.75 -0.60
C THR A 308 -10.50 -15.30 -0.80
N GLU A 309 -11.27 -14.75 -1.73
CA GLU A 309 -12.62 -15.23 -2.06
C GLU A 309 -12.61 -16.67 -2.60
N LEU A 310 -11.56 -17.10 -3.30
CA LEU A 310 -11.41 -18.48 -3.77
C LEU A 310 -11.47 -19.49 -2.63
N PHE A 311 -11.01 -19.09 -1.44
CA PHE A 311 -10.98 -19.96 -0.26
C PHE A 311 -12.24 -19.86 0.60
N SER A 312 -13.09 -18.84 0.41
CA SER A 312 -14.31 -18.63 1.21
C SER A 312 -15.25 -19.85 1.17
N GLY A 313 -15.53 -20.39 -0.02
CA GLY A 313 -16.35 -21.60 -0.19
C GLY A 313 -15.71 -22.85 0.43
N LEU A 314 -14.38 -22.98 0.31
CA LEU A 314 -13.63 -24.07 0.92
C LEU A 314 -13.63 -23.98 2.46
N MET A 315 -13.56 -22.76 3.03
CA MET A 315 -13.68 -22.50 4.46
C MET A 315 -15.03 -22.95 5.00
N HIS A 316 -16.13 -22.60 4.34
CA HIS A 316 -17.47 -23.01 4.77
C HIS A 316 -17.64 -24.54 4.72
N LEU A 317 -17.22 -25.19 3.63
CA LEU A 317 -17.31 -26.65 3.50
C LEU A 317 -16.47 -27.39 4.54
N LYS A 318 -15.25 -26.89 4.83
CA LYS A 318 -14.37 -27.48 5.84
C LYS A 318 -14.93 -27.27 7.26
N ALA A 319 -15.41 -26.07 7.57
CA ALA A 319 -16.03 -25.76 8.86
C ALA A 319 -17.26 -26.64 9.13
N GLU A 320 -18.17 -26.81 8.15
CA GLU A 320 -19.34 -27.69 8.29
C GLU A 320 -18.96 -29.16 8.48
N LYS A 321 -17.94 -29.64 7.77
CA LYS A 321 -17.46 -31.03 7.86
C LYS A 321 -16.78 -31.30 9.21
N GLU A 322 -15.99 -30.36 9.72
CA GLU A 322 -15.36 -30.46 11.03
C GLU A 322 -16.38 -30.37 12.18
N MET A 323 -17.42 -29.56 12.05
CA MET A 323 -18.52 -29.50 13.03
C MET A 323 -19.32 -30.80 13.12
N LYS A 324 -19.54 -31.49 11.99
CA LYS A 324 -20.21 -32.81 11.96
C LYS A 324 -19.37 -33.91 12.62
N ASN A 325 -18.05 -33.81 12.54
CA ASN A 325 -17.14 -34.84 13.02
C ASN A 325 -16.65 -34.61 14.46
N ASN A 326 -16.57 -33.36 14.97
CA ASN A 326 -15.99 -33.09 16.29
C ASN A 326 -16.42 -31.74 16.94
N PRO A 327 -17.64 -31.63 17.52
CA PRO A 327 -18.16 -30.35 18.05
C PRO A 327 -17.52 -29.86 19.36
N VAL A 328 -16.69 -30.67 20.04
CA VAL A 328 -16.23 -30.40 21.44
C VAL A 328 -14.83 -29.78 21.52
N HIS A 329 -14.06 -29.73 20.42
CA HIS A 329 -12.61 -29.45 20.49
C HIS A 329 -12.13 -28.13 19.86
N LEU A 330 -12.99 -27.33 19.23
CA LEU A 330 -12.57 -26.19 18.39
C LEU A 330 -12.66 -24.80 19.05
N ILE A 331 -13.37 -24.62 20.16
CA ILE A 331 -13.48 -23.31 20.83
C ILE A 331 -13.30 -23.51 22.33
N THR A 332 -12.20 -22.99 22.89
CA THR A 332 -12.01 -22.98 24.34
C THR A 332 -12.67 -21.75 24.96
N GLU A 333 -13.06 -21.82 26.24
CA GLU A 333 -13.68 -20.68 26.95
C GLU A 333 -12.84 -19.39 26.95
N GLU A 334 -11.53 -19.48 26.65
CA GLU A 334 -10.64 -18.32 26.48
C GLU A 334 -10.89 -17.57 25.16
N ASP A 335 -11.28 -18.26 24.08
CA ASP A 335 -11.49 -17.68 22.75
C ASP A 335 -12.80 -16.86 22.66
N LEU A 336 -13.75 -17.13 23.55
CA LEU A 336 -15.01 -16.39 23.68
C LEU A 336 -14.86 -15.07 24.46
N LYS A 337 -13.77 -14.91 25.23
CA LYS A 337 -13.52 -13.72 26.06
C LYS A 337 -12.78 -12.60 25.33
N GLN A 338 -12.17 -12.88 24.18
CA GLN A 338 -11.44 -11.87 23.39
C GLN A 338 -12.36 -11.10 22.42
N SER A 339 -13.50 -10.63 22.90
CA SER A 339 -14.27 -9.57 22.23
C SER A 339 -13.90 -8.22 22.87
N PRO A 340 -13.32 -7.26 22.13
CA PRO A 340 -12.94 -5.97 22.70
C PRO A 340 -14.15 -5.03 22.92
N PHE A 341 -15.39 -5.50 22.73
CA PHE A 341 -16.59 -4.66 22.74
C PHE A 341 -17.47 -4.81 24.00
N LEU A 342 -17.08 -5.61 25.00
CA LEU A 342 -17.93 -5.91 26.16
C LEU A 342 -17.41 -5.42 27.52
N GLU A 343 -16.42 -4.53 27.56
CA GLU A 343 -16.05 -3.81 28.79
C GLU A 343 -16.64 -2.40 28.84
N SER A 344 -17.97 -2.32 28.86
CA SER A 344 -18.64 -1.22 29.55
C SER A 344 -20.03 -1.69 29.98
N VAL A 345 -20.44 -1.32 31.19
CA VAL A 345 -21.73 -1.67 31.81
C VAL A 345 -21.75 -3.01 32.57
N SER A 346 -20.96 -3.11 33.66
CA SER A 346 -21.49 -3.60 34.96
C SER A 346 -20.47 -3.51 36.10
N SER A 347 -20.47 -2.41 36.86
CA SER A 347 -20.10 -2.45 38.28
C SER A 347 -20.74 -1.29 39.05
N SER A 348 -21.96 -1.51 39.52
CA SER A 348 -22.60 -0.65 40.50
C SER A 348 -23.01 -1.47 41.72
N LYS A 349 -22.17 -1.43 42.76
CA LYS A 349 -22.56 -1.23 44.17
C LYS A 349 -21.34 -1.11 45.09
N LYS A 350 -21.17 0.13 45.61
CA LYS A 350 -20.58 0.57 46.92
C LYS A 350 -19.10 0.21 47.18
N ASP A 351 -18.23 1.12 47.62
CA ASP A 351 -18.42 2.17 48.62
C ASP A 351 -17.53 3.41 48.40
N LYS A 352 -18.17 4.58 48.55
CA LYS A 352 -17.79 5.70 49.42
C LYS A 352 -16.34 6.25 49.38
N LYS A 353 -16.27 7.55 49.02
CA LYS A 353 -15.32 8.59 49.48
C LYS A 353 -14.09 8.84 48.58
N ASP A 354 -14.20 9.78 47.64
CA ASP A 354 -13.66 11.14 47.82
C ASP A 354 -13.94 12.00 46.57
N GLU A 355 -14.83 12.96 46.75
CA GLU A 355 -15.10 14.02 45.80
C GLU A 355 -14.52 15.31 46.40
N ARG A 356 -13.48 15.87 45.76
CA ARG A 356 -13.45 17.29 45.35
C ARG A 356 -12.09 17.70 44.79
N ARG A 357 -12.17 18.09 43.51
CA ARG A 357 -11.46 19.20 42.86
C ARG A 357 -9.93 19.11 42.73
N ARG A 358 -9.49 18.84 41.50
CA ARG A 358 -8.37 19.58 40.89
C ARG A 358 -8.84 20.23 39.59
N LYS A 359 -9.16 21.52 39.69
CA LYS A 359 -9.15 22.51 38.60
C LYS A 359 -8.46 23.76 39.16
N ALA A 360 -7.67 24.41 38.29
CA ALA A 360 -6.76 25.53 38.53
C ALA A 360 -5.46 25.11 39.26
N THR A 361 -4.28 25.62 38.91
CA THR A 361 -4.02 27.02 38.56
C THR A 361 -2.76 27.18 37.70
N GLU A 362 -2.84 28.13 36.76
CA GLU A 362 -1.72 28.89 36.20
C GLU A 362 -0.93 29.63 37.30
N GLY A 363 0.32 29.99 37.00
CA GLY A 363 0.85 31.31 37.38
C GLY A 363 1.74 31.42 38.62
N SER A 364 3.04 31.56 38.34
CA SER A 364 3.93 32.66 38.79
C SER A 364 4.39 32.80 40.26
N GLY A 365 5.70 33.10 40.40
CA GLY A 365 6.34 33.69 41.60
C GLY A 365 7.39 32.76 42.25
N SER A 366 8.64 32.71 41.78
CA SER A 366 9.77 33.57 42.15
C SER A 366 10.02 33.71 43.65
N VAL A 367 11.22 33.31 44.13
CA VAL A 367 12.21 34.15 44.85
C VAL A 367 13.31 33.26 45.52
N ARG A 368 14.57 33.67 45.28
CA ARG A 368 15.86 33.34 45.96
C ARG A 368 16.43 31.93 45.78
N GLY A 369 17.69 31.70 45.40
CA GLY A 369 18.87 32.56 45.23
C GLY A 369 20.10 31.92 45.89
N SER A 370 21.14 31.65 45.08
CA SER A 370 22.55 31.35 45.45
C SER A 370 22.81 30.03 46.19
N GLY A 371 23.82 29.18 45.92
CA GLY A 371 25.03 29.24 45.12
C GLY A 371 26.10 28.36 45.81
N VAL A 372 26.95 27.66 45.03
CA VAL A 372 28.16 26.89 45.44
C VAL A 372 27.86 25.55 46.14
N GLY A 373 28.37 24.36 45.79
CA GLY A 373 29.56 23.95 45.04
C GLY A 373 30.39 23.00 45.94
N ASN A 374 30.33 21.68 45.73
CA ASN A 374 31.48 20.76 45.80
C ASN A 374 31.14 19.28 45.57
N ALA A 375 32.11 18.63 44.93
CA ALA A 375 32.16 17.29 44.39
C ALA A 375 32.21 16.16 45.44
N ARG A 376 31.76 14.96 45.05
CA ARG A 376 32.48 13.68 45.24
C ARG A 376 31.87 12.57 44.36
N GLU A 377 32.77 11.78 43.80
CA GLU A 377 32.61 10.72 42.80
C GLU A 377 31.86 9.48 43.32
N PHE A 378 31.24 8.67 42.44
CA PHE A 378 31.74 7.32 42.08
C PHE A 378 30.73 6.47 41.27
N LYS A 379 31.25 5.98 40.12
CA LYS A 379 31.14 4.63 39.51
C LYS A 379 29.82 4.10 38.91
N ILE A 380 29.84 4.17 37.58
CA ILE A 380 29.22 3.30 36.56
C ILE A 380 29.70 1.83 36.70
N LYS A 381 28.80 0.86 36.48
CA LYS A 381 29.17 -0.53 36.09
C LYS A 381 28.41 -0.96 34.83
N LYS A 382 29.18 -1.24 33.77
CA LYS A 382 28.82 -2.00 32.57
C LYS A 382 28.95 -3.50 32.84
N THR A 383 28.14 -4.31 32.17
CA THR A 383 28.53 -5.64 31.61
C THR A 383 27.52 -6.05 30.55
N LYS A 384 27.78 -6.85 29.51
CA LYS A 384 28.83 -6.99 28.47
C LYS A 384 28.31 -8.15 27.59
N LYS A 385 28.34 -7.95 26.27
CA LYS A 385 27.89 -8.86 25.20
C LYS A 385 28.95 -9.96 24.93
N LYS A 386 28.54 -11.22 24.71
CA LYS A 386 29.26 -12.34 24.02
C LYS A 386 28.29 -13.55 23.98
N GLY A 387 28.02 -14.35 22.93
CA GLY A 387 28.55 -14.51 21.58
C GLY A 387 29.01 -15.96 21.32
N ARG A 388 28.23 -16.76 20.54
CA ARG A 388 28.53 -18.06 19.84
C ARG A 388 28.91 -19.27 20.76
N LYS A 389 28.64 -20.56 20.48
CA LYS A 389 28.56 -21.35 19.23
C LYS A 389 27.90 -22.73 19.51
N ASP A 390 27.45 -23.41 18.46
CA ASP A 390 26.94 -24.80 18.36
C ASP A 390 27.84 -25.89 18.97
N ASP A 391 27.24 -26.99 19.50
CA ASP A 391 27.49 -28.38 19.07
C ASP A 391 26.54 -29.40 19.75
N ASP A 392 26.29 -30.50 19.04
CA ASP A 392 25.40 -31.65 19.30
C ASP A 392 25.64 -32.46 20.60
N SER A 393 24.59 -33.12 21.13
CA SER A 393 24.55 -34.57 21.44
C SER A 393 23.32 -34.96 22.30
N ASP A 394 22.61 -35.99 21.83
CA ASP A 394 21.60 -36.82 22.51
C ASP A 394 22.02 -37.28 23.93
N ASP A 395 21.07 -37.29 24.88
CA ASP A 395 20.53 -38.55 25.45
C ASP A 395 19.28 -38.29 26.34
N GLU A 396 18.40 -39.28 26.29
CA GLU A 396 17.10 -39.46 26.92
C GLU A 396 17.01 -39.10 28.41
N THR A 397 15.97 -38.33 28.78
CA THR A 397 15.26 -38.58 30.05
C THR A 397 13.78 -38.25 29.92
N GLN A 398 12.99 -39.31 29.78
CA GLN A 398 11.55 -39.30 29.98
C GLN A 398 11.21 -38.72 31.35
N SER A 399 10.51 -37.59 31.36
CA SER A 399 9.65 -37.21 32.47
C SER A 399 8.32 -36.71 31.93
N SER A 400 7.31 -37.51 32.23
CA SER A 400 5.89 -37.29 31.99
C SER A 400 5.45 -35.94 32.53
N ASN A 401 5.17 -34.99 31.62
CA ASN A 401 4.24 -33.90 31.87
C ASN A 401 3.35 -33.75 30.64
N THR A 402 2.12 -34.23 30.76
CA THR A 402 1.03 -34.06 29.80
C THR A 402 0.57 -32.61 29.77
N GLY A 403 1.43 -31.72 29.26
CA GLY A 403 1.05 -30.39 28.81
C GLY A 403 0.40 -30.53 27.43
N ARG A 404 -0.93 -30.40 27.38
CA ARG A 404 -1.69 -30.25 26.12
C ARG A 404 -1.07 -29.10 25.31
N LYS A 405 -0.37 -29.42 24.22
CA LYS A 405 0.00 -28.44 23.18
C LYS A 405 -1.30 -27.85 22.62
N LYS A 406 -1.47 -26.53 22.69
CA LYS A 406 -2.49 -25.80 21.92
C LYS A 406 -2.22 -26.10 20.44
N SER A 407 -3.04 -26.92 19.82
CA SER A 407 -3.06 -27.06 18.37
C SER A 407 -3.71 -25.80 17.81
N GLU A 408 -2.92 -24.93 17.18
CA GLU A 408 -3.43 -23.85 16.33
C GLU A 408 -4.38 -24.46 15.30
N ILE A 409 -5.59 -23.91 15.18
CA ILE A 409 -6.57 -24.36 14.20
C ILE A 409 -6.13 -23.82 12.85
N THR A 410 -5.43 -24.65 12.08
CA THR A 410 -4.93 -24.31 10.76
C THR A 410 -5.96 -24.66 9.70
N PHE A 411 -6.34 -23.68 8.87
CA PHE A 411 -7.32 -23.86 7.80
C PHE A 411 -6.78 -24.78 6.70
N MET A 412 -5.60 -24.52 6.16
CA MET A 412 -4.93 -25.32 5.11
C MET A 412 -3.41 -25.17 5.28
N SER A 413 -2.61 -26.11 4.79
CA SER A 413 -1.15 -25.94 4.75
C SER A 413 -0.76 -24.92 3.68
N VAL A 414 0.45 -24.35 3.77
CA VAL A 414 0.97 -23.41 2.76
C VAL A 414 1.00 -24.07 1.37
N GLU A 415 1.40 -25.34 1.29
CA GLU A 415 1.43 -26.15 0.06
C GLU A 415 0.04 -26.29 -0.58
N GLU A 416 -1.00 -26.53 0.22
CA GLU A 416 -2.37 -26.65 -0.29
C GLU A 416 -2.92 -25.30 -0.78
N ILE A 417 -2.52 -24.18 -0.14
CA ILE A 417 -2.87 -22.83 -0.57
C ILE A 417 -2.16 -22.50 -1.88
N GLU A 418 -0.87 -22.83 -2.00
CA GLU A 418 -0.10 -22.69 -3.24
C GLU A 418 -0.74 -23.44 -4.40
N ASP A 419 -1.16 -24.70 -4.20
CA ASP A 419 -1.80 -25.50 -5.26
C ASP A 419 -3.10 -24.88 -5.79
N VAL A 420 -3.86 -24.20 -4.93
CA VAL A 420 -5.07 -23.46 -5.33
C VAL A 420 -4.68 -22.19 -6.07
N LEU A 421 -3.67 -21.46 -5.59
CA LEU A 421 -3.19 -20.23 -6.22
C LEU A 421 -2.54 -20.49 -7.58
N LYS A 422 -1.74 -21.55 -7.75
CA LYS A 422 -1.11 -21.95 -9.03
C LYS A 422 -2.14 -22.21 -10.14
N LYS A 423 -3.33 -22.70 -9.78
CA LYS A 423 -4.42 -22.90 -10.76
C LYS A 423 -5.03 -21.58 -11.25
N HIS A 424 -5.01 -20.54 -10.41
CA HIS A 424 -5.56 -19.22 -10.70
C HIS A 424 -4.52 -18.24 -11.25
N ILE A 425 -3.24 -18.45 -10.91
CA ILE A 425 -2.08 -17.65 -11.34
C ILE A 425 -1.21 -18.55 -12.22
N GLN A 426 -1.64 -18.78 -13.46
CA GLN A 426 -0.98 -19.74 -14.36
C GLN A 426 0.36 -19.24 -14.92
N ASP A 427 0.58 -17.92 -14.97
CA ASP A 427 1.76 -17.29 -15.56
C ASP A 427 2.68 -16.57 -14.52
N GLY A 428 2.46 -16.81 -13.22
CA GLY A 428 3.20 -16.13 -12.14
C GLY A 428 4.51 -16.83 -11.74
N PRO A 429 5.55 -16.08 -11.29
CA PRO A 429 6.76 -16.69 -10.72
C PRO A 429 6.44 -17.60 -9.53
N GLU A 430 7.06 -18.79 -9.43
CA GLU A 430 6.80 -19.73 -8.33
C GLU A 430 7.09 -19.13 -6.96
N GLU A 431 8.21 -18.40 -6.84
CA GLU A 431 8.61 -17.70 -5.61
C GLU A 431 7.55 -16.67 -5.17
N PHE A 432 6.86 -16.04 -6.12
CA PHE A 432 5.78 -15.09 -5.84
C PHE A 432 4.54 -15.80 -5.27
N VAL A 433 4.17 -16.95 -5.86
CA VAL A 433 3.01 -17.72 -5.40
C VAL A 433 3.24 -18.24 -3.97
N THR A 434 4.46 -18.68 -3.65
CA THR A 434 4.83 -19.10 -2.30
C THR A 434 4.75 -17.96 -1.28
N GLU A 435 5.33 -16.80 -1.56
CA GLU A 435 5.27 -15.65 -0.63
C GLU A 435 3.83 -15.14 -0.46
N LEU A 436 3.04 -15.13 -1.55
CA LEU A 436 1.61 -14.81 -1.48
C LEU A 436 0.83 -15.82 -0.64
N ALA A 437 1.12 -17.11 -0.76
CA ALA A 437 0.49 -18.17 0.05
C ALA A 437 0.82 -17.99 1.54
N GLU A 438 2.07 -17.71 1.89
CA GLU A 438 2.48 -17.43 3.28
C GLU A 438 1.76 -16.19 3.85
N HIS A 439 1.69 -15.11 3.06
CA HIS A 439 0.98 -13.89 3.44
C HIS A 439 -0.52 -14.15 3.65
N LEU A 440 -1.15 -14.89 2.74
CA LEU A 440 -2.56 -15.27 2.83
C LEU A 440 -2.82 -16.24 3.97
N THR A 441 -1.89 -17.13 4.34
CA THR A 441 -2.09 -18.14 5.39
C THR A 441 -2.55 -17.53 6.71
N ARG A 442 -1.93 -16.43 7.16
CA ARG A 442 -2.36 -15.74 8.40
C ARG A 442 -3.76 -15.15 8.28
N TYR A 443 -4.06 -14.54 7.14
CA TYR A 443 -5.36 -13.94 6.87
C TYR A 443 -6.45 -15.01 6.77
N LEU A 444 -6.21 -16.08 6.01
CA LEU A 444 -7.11 -17.19 5.80
C LEU A 444 -7.36 -17.97 7.10
N ASN A 445 -6.34 -18.19 7.94
CA ASN A 445 -6.53 -18.83 9.25
C ASN A 445 -7.41 -17.98 10.17
N ARG A 446 -7.21 -16.65 10.20
CA ARG A 446 -8.06 -15.74 10.97
C ARG A 446 -9.50 -15.72 10.44
N SER A 447 -9.67 -15.63 9.13
CA SER A 447 -10.98 -15.67 8.48
C SER A 447 -11.68 -17.01 8.73
N TYR A 448 -10.95 -18.12 8.67
CA TYR A 448 -11.47 -19.46 8.98
C TYR A 448 -11.94 -19.57 10.43
N LEU A 449 -11.20 -19.01 11.40
CA LEU A 449 -11.65 -18.95 12.79
C LEU A 449 -12.95 -18.16 12.95
N GLU A 450 -13.12 -17.04 12.23
CA GLU A 450 -14.36 -16.28 12.20
C GLU A 450 -15.51 -17.07 11.56
N VAL A 451 -15.24 -17.78 10.45
CA VAL A 451 -16.21 -18.67 9.79
C VAL A 451 -16.61 -19.82 10.73
N VAL A 452 -15.67 -20.53 11.35
CA VAL A 452 -15.93 -21.59 12.34
C VAL A 452 -16.73 -21.05 13.52
N ARG A 453 -16.41 -19.85 14.04
CA ARG A 453 -17.22 -19.20 15.08
C ARG A 453 -18.64 -18.90 14.60
N SER A 454 -18.81 -18.42 13.37
CA SER A 454 -20.13 -18.12 12.81
C SER A 454 -20.98 -19.39 12.64
N VAL A 455 -20.41 -20.45 12.07
CA VAL A 455 -21.06 -21.76 11.88
C VAL A 455 -21.32 -22.44 13.24
N PHE A 456 -20.42 -22.25 14.21
CA PHE A 456 -20.62 -22.71 15.58
C PHE A 456 -21.76 -21.95 16.26
N MET A 457 -21.79 -20.61 16.17
CA MET A 457 -22.84 -19.79 16.77
C MET A 457 -24.21 -20.05 16.16
N SER A 458 -24.29 -20.32 14.85
CA SER A 458 -25.55 -20.73 14.20
C SER A 458 -25.99 -22.14 14.62
N SER A 459 -25.04 -23.05 14.91
CA SER A 459 -25.32 -24.44 15.29
C SER A 459 -25.55 -24.64 16.80
N THR A 460 -25.01 -23.76 17.67
CA THR A 460 -25.15 -23.83 19.14
C THR A 460 -26.13 -22.81 19.74
N SER A 461 -26.95 -22.18 18.89
CA SER A 461 -28.09 -21.33 19.24
C SER A 461 -29.04 -21.93 20.31
N SER A 462 -28.97 -23.23 20.56
CA SER A 462 -29.87 -24.02 21.40
C SER A 462 -29.36 -24.36 22.81
N ALA A 463 -28.16 -23.97 23.27
CA ALA A 463 -27.58 -24.58 24.48
C ALA A 463 -26.76 -23.70 25.47
N SER A 464 -27.00 -22.39 25.65
CA SER A 464 -26.35 -21.66 26.77
C SER A 464 -27.25 -20.63 27.49
N GLY A 465 -27.18 -20.60 28.83
CA GLY A 465 -28.07 -19.78 29.69
C GLY A 465 -27.90 -18.26 29.59
N ALA A 466 -26.86 -17.76 28.91
CA ALA A 466 -26.69 -16.32 28.64
C ALA A 466 -27.47 -15.86 27.39
N SER A 467 -27.66 -16.74 26.41
CA SER A 467 -28.55 -16.48 25.26
C SER A 467 -30.01 -16.59 25.66
N ARG A 468 -30.38 -17.44 26.64
CA ARG A 468 -31.75 -17.52 27.19
C ARG A 468 -32.31 -16.14 27.57
N LYS A 469 -31.50 -15.26 28.17
CA LYS A 469 -31.93 -13.90 28.54
C LYS A 469 -32.12 -12.98 27.34
N ARG A 470 -31.38 -13.17 26.25
CA ARG A 470 -31.56 -12.43 24.99
C ARG A 470 -32.76 -12.98 24.22
N THR A 471 -32.87 -14.29 24.07
CA THR A 471 -34.01 -14.98 23.44
C THR A 471 -35.34 -14.69 24.15
N ILE A 472 -35.37 -14.65 25.49
CA ILE A 472 -36.56 -14.24 26.25
C ILE A 472 -36.92 -12.78 25.99
N LYS A 473 -35.93 -11.89 25.88
CA LYS A 473 -36.17 -10.46 25.60
C LYS A 473 -36.73 -10.27 24.19
N ASP A 474 -36.15 -10.94 23.20
CA ASP A 474 -36.58 -10.87 21.80
C ASP A 474 -37.99 -11.47 21.64
N LEU A 475 -38.25 -12.63 22.27
CA LEU A 475 -39.59 -13.22 22.38
C LEU A 475 -40.57 -12.25 23.04
N GLN A 476 -40.18 -11.63 24.15
CA GLN A 476 -41.03 -10.70 24.89
C GLN A 476 -41.40 -9.46 24.06
N ASP A 477 -40.45 -8.94 23.28
CA ASP A 477 -40.68 -7.82 22.36
C ASP A 477 -41.61 -8.24 21.21
N GLU A 478 -41.44 -9.43 20.63
CA GLU A 478 -42.31 -9.97 19.58
C GLU A 478 -43.75 -10.26 20.07
N VAL A 479 -43.90 -10.95 21.21
CA VAL A 479 -45.20 -11.18 21.86
C VAL A 479 -45.87 -9.85 22.16
N SER A 480 -45.13 -8.87 22.70
CA SER A 480 -45.68 -7.55 23.02
C SER A 480 -46.13 -6.80 21.77
N ASN A 481 -45.40 -6.91 20.66
CA ASN A 481 -45.77 -6.29 19.39
C ASN A 481 -47.04 -6.92 18.80
N LEU A 482 -47.10 -8.26 18.72
CA LEU A 482 -48.28 -8.98 18.23
C LEU A 482 -49.50 -8.74 19.13
N TYR A 483 -49.33 -8.73 20.44
CA TYR A 483 -50.41 -8.44 21.40
C TYR A 483 -51.00 -7.04 21.20
N ASN A 484 -50.14 -6.02 21.02
CA ASN A 484 -50.60 -4.67 20.74
C ASN A 484 -51.31 -4.57 19.38
N ASN A 485 -50.83 -5.28 18.36
CA ASN A 485 -51.50 -5.37 17.07
C ASN A 485 -52.89 -6.00 17.18
N ILE A 486 -53.04 -7.13 17.88
CA ILE A 486 -54.32 -7.82 18.10
C ILE A 486 -55.32 -6.86 18.76
N ARG A 487 -54.92 -6.14 19.81
CA ARG A 487 -55.77 -5.12 20.47
C ARG A 487 -56.18 -3.99 19.53
N LEU A 488 -55.27 -3.50 18.69
CA LEU A 488 -55.58 -2.44 17.73
C LEU A 488 -56.52 -2.93 16.62
N PHE A 489 -56.36 -4.18 16.17
CA PHE A 489 -57.27 -4.81 15.21
C PHE A 489 -58.65 -5.08 15.81
N GLU A 490 -58.72 -5.52 17.07
CA GLU A 490 -59.98 -5.71 17.81
C GLU A 490 -60.77 -4.40 17.95
N LYS A 491 -60.10 -3.27 18.20
CA LYS A 491 -60.77 -1.95 18.15
C LYS A 491 -61.37 -1.65 16.77
N GLY A 492 -60.68 -2.05 15.69
CA GLY A 492 -61.16 -1.89 14.32
C GLY A 492 -62.36 -2.77 13.98
N THR A 493 -62.45 -4.00 14.51
CA THR A 493 -63.59 -4.89 14.23
C THR A 493 -64.89 -4.38 14.84
N LYS A 494 -64.84 -3.61 15.93
CA LYS A 494 -66.00 -3.00 16.62
C LYS A 494 -66.77 -1.96 15.80
N PHE A 495 -66.25 -1.54 14.64
CA PHE A 495 -66.96 -0.64 13.71
C PHE A 495 -67.97 -1.34 12.79
N PHE A 496 -67.99 -2.68 12.79
CA PHE A 496 -68.83 -3.49 11.91
C PHE A 496 -69.98 -4.14 12.69
N THR A 497 -71.06 -4.51 12.01
CA THR A 497 -72.21 -5.24 12.56
C THR A 497 -71.84 -6.70 12.86
N ASP A 498 -72.60 -7.36 13.74
CA ASP A 498 -72.32 -8.70 14.30
C ASP A 498 -71.81 -9.76 13.30
N ASP A 499 -72.38 -9.89 12.10
CA ASP A 499 -71.94 -10.91 11.13
C ASP A 499 -70.57 -10.59 10.48
N ALA A 500 -70.35 -9.34 10.08
CA ALA A 500 -69.06 -8.88 9.55
C ALA A 500 -67.99 -8.86 10.66
N GLN A 501 -68.35 -8.38 11.85
CA GLN A 501 -67.49 -8.40 13.03
C GLN A 501 -67.08 -9.83 13.40
N THR A 502 -68.02 -10.79 13.39
CA THR A 502 -67.73 -12.22 13.65
C THR A 502 -66.77 -12.79 12.61
N ASN A 503 -66.92 -12.42 11.33
CA ASN A 503 -66.02 -12.90 10.27
C ASN A 503 -64.61 -12.31 10.35
N LEU A 504 -64.49 -11.04 10.77
CA LEU A 504 -63.21 -10.39 11.05
C LEU A 504 -62.54 -10.98 12.30
N ALA A 505 -63.30 -11.19 13.37
CA ALA A 505 -62.83 -11.82 14.60
C ALA A 505 -62.31 -13.24 14.34
N LYS A 506 -63.06 -14.07 13.62
CA LYS A 506 -62.61 -15.41 13.21
C LYS A 506 -61.36 -15.38 12.35
N HIS A 507 -61.19 -14.38 11.49
CA HIS A 507 -59.99 -14.27 10.67
C HIS A 507 -58.78 -13.94 11.54
N LEU A 508 -58.90 -12.94 12.41
CA LEU A 508 -57.85 -12.55 13.36
C LEU A 508 -57.45 -13.71 14.28
N LEU A 509 -58.44 -14.49 14.76
CA LEU A 509 -58.21 -15.71 15.54
C LEU A 509 -57.38 -16.74 14.78
N LYS A 510 -57.62 -16.90 13.47
CA LYS A 510 -56.92 -17.90 12.65
C LYS A 510 -55.56 -17.44 12.13
N THR A 511 -55.29 -16.14 12.09
CA THR A 511 -54.02 -15.57 11.61
C THR A 511 -53.17 -15.09 12.79
N VAL A 512 -53.22 -13.80 13.12
CA VAL A 512 -52.32 -13.14 14.09
C VAL A 512 -52.43 -13.75 15.50
N CYS A 513 -53.63 -14.17 15.93
CA CYS A 513 -53.82 -14.87 17.20
C CYS A 513 -53.25 -16.29 17.20
N THR A 514 -53.28 -16.99 16.05
CA THR A 514 -52.59 -18.27 15.89
C THR A 514 -51.09 -18.06 15.97
N ASP A 515 -50.55 -17.02 15.31
CA ASP A 515 -49.11 -16.74 15.28
C ASP A 515 -48.55 -16.46 16.67
N ILE A 516 -49.20 -15.59 17.46
CA ILE A 516 -48.78 -15.32 18.84
C ILE A 516 -48.89 -16.57 19.74
N THR A 517 -49.92 -17.40 19.52
CA THR A 517 -50.08 -18.65 20.26
C THR A 517 -48.98 -19.64 19.88
N ASN A 518 -48.66 -19.76 18.59
CA ASN A 518 -47.61 -20.63 18.11
C ASN A 518 -46.24 -20.20 18.63
N LEU A 519 -45.99 -18.91 18.74
CA LEU A 519 -44.76 -18.34 19.26
C LEU A 519 -44.55 -18.69 20.75
N ILE A 520 -45.61 -18.57 21.57
CA ILE A 520 -45.57 -19.00 22.98
C ILE A 520 -45.37 -20.53 23.09
N PHE A 521 -46.06 -21.31 22.26
CA PHE A 521 -45.91 -22.76 22.25
C PHE A 521 -44.53 -23.22 21.78
N ASN A 522 -43.94 -22.54 20.80
CA ASN A 522 -42.60 -22.85 20.28
C ASN A 522 -41.52 -22.53 21.31
N PHE A 523 -41.71 -21.44 22.07
CA PHE A 523 -40.84 -21.11 23.21
C PHE A 523 -40.86 -22.23 24.27
N LEU A 524 -42.03 -22.71 24.67
CA LEU A 524 -42.13 -23.83 25.62
C LEU A 524 -41.64 -25.16 25.03
N ALA A 525 -41.81 -25.35 23.72
CA ALA A 525 -41.29 -26.52 23.03
C ALA A 525 -39.75 -26.55 23.02
N ALA A 526 -39.07 -25.40 23.13
CA ALA A 526 -37.62 -25.33 23.21
C ALA A 526 -37.08 -26.06 24.45
N ASP A 527 -37.74 -25.89 25.61
CA ASP A 527 -37.39 -26.60 26.84
C ASP A 527 -37.64 -28.12 26.76
N LEU A 528 -38.49 -28.55 25.82
CA LEU A 528 -38.80 -29.96 25.54
C LEU A 528 -37.99 -30.54 24.36
N MET A 529 -37.04 -29.79 23.80
CA MET A 529 -36.30 -30.14 22.56
C MET A 529 -37.22 -30.43 21.36
N MET A 530 -38.35 -29.74 21.29
CA MET A 530 -39.38 -29.87 20.24
C MET A 530 -39.64 -28.57 19.48
N ALA A 531 -38.83 -27.53 19.71
CA ALA A 531 -38.94 -26.27 18.99
C ALA A 531 -38.66 -26.45 17.50
N VAL A 532 -39.40 -25.70 16.67
CA VAL A 532 -39.25 -25.64 15.23
C VAL A 532 -38.67 -24.27 14.86
N GLU A 533 -37.85 -24.21 13.81
CA GLU A 533 -37.22 -22.97 13.34
C GLU A 533 -38.24 -21.90 12.92
N ASP A 534 -39.36 -22.32 12.30
CA ASP A 534 -40.46 -21.45 11.93
C ASP A 534 -41.71 -21.71 12.80
N PRO A 535 -42.07 -20.80 13.72
CA PRO A 535 -43.23 -20.93 14.58
C PRO A 535 -44.56 -21.02 13.81
N THR A 536 -44.65 -20.48 12.60
CA THR A 536 -45.90 -20.48 11.82
C THR A 536 -46.30 -21.89 11.34
N THR A 537 -45.35 -22.83 11.33
CA THR A 537 -45.57 -24.24 10.95
C THR A 537 -46.27 -25.08 12.03
N LEU A 538 -46.40 -24.57 13.27
CA LEU A 538 -47.04 -25.29 14.36
C LEU A 538 -48.55 -25.47 14.09
N THR A 539 -48.94 -26.70 13.80
CA THR A 539 -50.35 -27.07 13.60
C THR A 539 -51.09 -27.28 14.93
N SER A 540 -52.43 -27.32 14.86
CA SER A 540 -53.26 -27.65 16.03
C SER A 540 -52.90 -28.98 16.68
N GLU A 541 -52.44 -29.97 15.90
CA GLU A 541 -52.06 -31.28 16.39
C GLU A 541 -50.72 -31.25 17.13
N ILE A 542 -49.74 -30.51 16.61
CA ILE A 542 -48.43 -30.32 17.24
C ILE A 542 -48.60 -29.59 18.57
N ARG A 543 -49.44 -28.55 18.63
CA ARG A 543 -49.75 -27.85 19.89
C ARG A 543 -50.38 -28.76 20.95
N LYS A 544 -51.28 -29.68 20.56
CA LYS A 544 -51.83 -30.68 21.48
C LYS A 544 -50.78 -31.66 22.00
N LYS A 545 -49.82 -32.06 21.16
CA LYS A 545 -48.68 -32.90 21.58
C LYS A 545 -47.78 -32.19 22.59
N ILE A 546 -47.52 -30.89 22.38
CA ILE A 546 -46.76 -30.05 23.33
C ILE A 546 -47.51 -29.95 24.67
N LEU A 547 -48.82 -29.64 24.65
CA LEU A 547 -49.67 -29.58 25.86
C LEU A 547 -49.61 -30.85 26.71
N GLY A 548 -49.52 -32.03 26.08
CA GLY A 548 -49.44 -33.31 26.79
C GLY A 548 -48.16 -33.49 27.62
N LYS A 549 -47.10 -32.72 27.34
CA LYS A 549 -45.79 -32.80 27.99
C LYS A 549 -45.48 -31.64 28.94
N LEU A 550 -46.37 -30.64 29.03
CA LEU A 550 -46.20 -29.48 29.89
C LEU A 550 -46.60 -29.76 31.34
N SER A 551 -46.07 -28.95 32.28
CA SER A 551 -46.41 -29.00 33.70
C SER A 551 -47.88 -28.64 33.94
N GLU A 552 -48.49 -29.17 35.00
CA GLU A 552 -49.90 -28.91 35.32
C GLU A 552 -50.20 -27.42 35.57
N GLU A 553 -49.20 -26.64 36.01
CA GLU A 553 -49.30 -25.18 36.23
C GLU A 553 -49.48 -24.38 34.92
N THR A 554 -48.83 -24.81 33.83
CA THR A 554 -48.89 -24.12 32.52
C THR A 554 -49.94 -24.72 31.58
N LYS A 555 -50.20 -26.02 31.71
CA LYS A 555 -51.12 -26.78 30.86
C LYS A 555 -52.56 -26.28 30.91
N GLY A 556 -53.07 -25.87 32.08
CA GLY A 556 -54.42 -25.33 32.22
C GLY A 556 -54.68 -24.07 31.40
N PRO A 557 -53.93 -22.97 31.63
CA PRO A 557 -54.02 -21.73 30.85
C PRO A 557 -53.79 -21.93 29.35
N LEU A 558 -52.77 -22.71 28.96
CA LEU A 558 -52.48 -22.93 27.54
C LEU A 558 -53.52 -23.79 26.82
N THR A 559 -54.21 -24.69 27.52
CA THR A 559 -55.33 -25.45 26.94
C THR A 559 -56.49 -24.53 26.59
N LYS A 560 -56.80 -23.56 27.47
CA LYS A 560 -57.84 -22.55 27.21
C LYS A 560 -57.45 -21.65 26.04
N LEU A 561 -56.20 -21.18 26.01
CA LEU A 561 -55.67 -20.39 24.89
C LEU A 561 -55.79 -21.16 23.57
N HIS A 562 -55.36 -22.42 23.53
CA HIS A 562 -55.46 -23.26 22.34
C HIS A 562 -56.90 -23.42 21.82
N ASN A 563 -57.86 -23.64 22.73
CA ASN A 563 -59.26 -23.84 22.37
C ASN A 563 -59.92 -22.54 21.88
N SER A 564 -59.56 -21.40 22.46
CA SER A 564 -60.14 -20.09 22.13
C SER A 564 -59.86 -19.63 20.69
N LEU A 565 -58.85 -20.19 20.02
CA LEU A 565 -58.59 -19.95 18.59
C LEU A 565 -59.73 -20.45 17.67
N ASN A 566 -60.53 -21.40 18.14
CA ASN A 566 -61.68 -21.93 17.42
C ASN A 566 -63.02 -21.30 17.88
N GLU A 567 -62.98 -20.43 18.89
CA GLU A 567 -64.15 -19.73 19.41
C GLU A 567 -64.47 -18.48 18.56
N LYS A 568 -65.44 -17.67 19.00
CA LYS A 568 -65.88 -16.46 18.29
C LYS A 568 -65.49 -15.16 18.98
N SER A 569 -65.01 -15.23 20.23
CA SER A 569 -64.79 -14.06 21.10
C SER A 569 -63.31 -13.71 21.17
N LEU A 570 -62.96 -12.51 20.68
CA LEU A 570 -61.60 -11.96 20.81
C LEU A 570 -61.30 -11.51 22.24
N GLU A 571 -62.32 -11.08 22.98
CA GLU A 571 -62.17 -10.64 24.38
C GLU A 571 -61.80 -11.83 25.27
N ASP A 572 -62.44 -12.99 25.06
CA ASP A 572 -62.11 -14.23 25.76
C ASP A 572 -60.69 -14.70 25.38
N PHE A 573 -60.32 -14.69 24.09
CA PHE A 573 -58.96 -15.00 23.64
C PHE A 573 -57.90 -14.14 24.33
N LEU A 574 -58.09 -12.81 24.38
CA LEU A 574 -57.15 -11.90 25.03
C LEU A 574 -57.02 -12.18 26.53
N SER A 575 -58.13 -12.53 27.20
CA SER A 575 -58.11 -12.91 28.62
C SER A 575 -57.34 -14.22 28.87
N PHE A 576 -57.49 -15.22 27.98
CA PHE A 576 -56.75 -16.47 28.07
C PHE A 576 -55.28 -16.31 27.67
N LEU A 577 -54.97 -15.38 26.76
CA LEU A 577 -53.61 -15.03 26.38
C LEU A 577 -52.88 -14.34 27.54
N ASP A 578 -53.53 -13.40 28.24
CA ASP A 578 -52.97 -12.78 29.45
C ASP A 578 -52.67 -13.86 30.51
N SER A 579 -53.63 -14.77 30.76
CA SER A 579 -53.44 -15.88 31.72
C SER A 579 -52.35 -16.89 31.29
N ALA A 580 -52.17 -17.15 30.00
CA ALA A 580 -51.14 -18.04 29.51
C ALA A 580 -49.76 -17.38 29.51
N ALA A 581 -49.68 -16.09 29.19
CA ALA A 581 -48.44 -15.33 29.25
C ALA A 581 -47.92 -15.21 30.69
N ASP A 582 -48.82 -14.94 31.65
CA ASP A 582 -48.48 -14.93 33.08
C ASP A 582 -47.97 -16.31 33.56
N ALA A 583 -48.60 -17.40 33.11
CA ALA A 583 -48.15 -18.76 33.45
C ALA A 583 -46.80 -19.14 32.81
N CYS A 584 -46.38 -18.44 31.75
CA CYS A 584 -45.10 -18.65 31.06
C CYS A 584 -44.02 -17.63 31.44
N ASP A 585 -44.23 -16.79 32.47
CA ASP A 585 -43.35 -15.69 32.86
C ASP A 585 -43.09 -14.65 31.74
N ILE A 586 -44.00 -14.54 30.76
CA ILE A 586 -43.91 -13.58 29.65
C ILE A 586 -44.67 -12.31 30.04
N MET A 587 -43.96 -11.23 30.36
CA MET A 587 -44.67 -9.98 30.69
C MET A 587 -45.17 -9.29 29.41
N VAL A 588 -46.49 -9.23 29.25
CA VAL A 588 -47.15 -8.49 28.17
C VAL A 588 -47.49 -7.09 28.63
N LYS A 589 -46.90 -6.06 28.00
CA LYS A 589 -47.18 -4.65 28.33
C LYS A 589 -48.16 -4.05 27.33
N LYS A 590 -49.27 -3.51 27.84
CA LYS A 590 -50.20 -2.67 27.07
C LYS A 590 -49.43 -1.43 26.57
N GLY A 591 -49.48 -1.18 25.26
CA GLY A 591 -48.89 0.01 24.65
C GLY A 591 -49.47 1.30 25.24
N ASP A 592 -48.62 2.31 25.45
CA ASP A 592 -49.09 3.65 25.78
C ASP A 592 -49.72 4.31 24.54
N LYS A 593 -50.50 5.39 24.74
CA LYS A 593 -51.12 6.13 23.63
C LYS A 593 -50.11 6.60 22.58
N LYS A 594 -48.83 6.79 22.96
CA LYS A 594 -47.74 7.16 22.06
C LYS A 594 -47.31 5.98 21.17
N LYS A 595 -47.09 4.80 21.74
CA LYS A 595 -46.77 3.57 21.00
C LYS A 595 -47.92 3.13 20.10
N GLU A 596 -49.18 3.22 20.57
CA GLU A 596 -50.34 2.92 19.71
C GLU A 596 -50.34 3.80 18.44
N ARG A 597 -50.10 5.12 18.58
CA ARG A 597 -49.99 6.04 17.44
C ARG A 597 -48.82 5.70 16.52
N GLN A 598 -47.69 5.27 17.08
CA GLN A 598 -46.52 4.85 16.29
C GLN A 598 -46.80 3.59 15.48
N VAL A 599 -47.41 2.57 16.10
CA VAL A 599 -47.79 1.31 15.44
C VAL A 599 -48.81 1.57 14.31
N LEU A 600 -49.83 2.40 14.57
CA LEU A 600 -50.79 2.82 13.55
C LEU A 600 -50.10 3.51 12.35
N PHE A 601 -49.11 4.36 12.62
CA PHE A 601 -48.34 5.04 11.57
C PHE A 601 -47.50 4.05 10.76
N GLN A 602 -46.77 3.15 11.42
CA GLN A 602 -45.92 2.14 10.78
C GLN A 602 -46.75 1.16 9.94
N HIS A 603 -47.87 0.66 10.47
CA HIS A 603 -48.79 -0.22 9.74
C HIS A 603 -49.30 0.44 8.44
N ARG A 604 -49.72 1.70 8.52
CA ARG A 604 -50.16 2.47 7.35
C ARG A 604 -49.04 2.63 6.33
N GLN A 605 -47.83 2.93 6.76
CA GLN A 605 -46.69 3.09 5.85
C GLN A 605 -46.37 1.77 5.13
N ALA A 606 -46.36 0.65 5.87
CA ALA A 606 -46.14 -0.68 5.30
C ALA A 606 -47.22 -1.05 4.26
N LEU A 607 -48.50 -0.80 4.54
CA LEU A 607 -49.58 -1.03 3.58
C LEU A 607 -49.48 -0.13 2.34
N ILE A 608 -49.04 1.12 2.48
CA ILE A 608 -48.82 2.04 1.35
C ILE A 608 -47.67 1.53 0.46
N GLU A 609 -46.60 1.03 1.05
CA GLU A 609 -45.46 0.45 0.31
C GLU A 609 -45.89 -0.83 -0.44
N GLN A 610 -46.64 -1.71 0.20
CA GLN A 610 -47.23 -2.88 -0.45
C GLN A 610 -48.15 -2.49 -1.61
N LEU A 611 -49.02 -1.48 -1.44
CA LEU A 611 -49.94 -1.03 -2.48
C LEU A 611 -49.22 -0.47 -3.72
N LYS A 612 -48.06 0.18 -3.55
CA LYS A 612 -47.28 0.71 -4.69
C LYS A 612 -46.81 -0.41 -5.61
N VAL A 613 -46.28 -1.50 -5.03
CA VAL A 613 -45.67 -2.62 -5.76
C VAL A 613 -46.69 -3.66 -6.25
N THR A 614 -47.86 -3.74 -5.61
CA THR A 614 -48.87 -4.76 -5.94
C THR A 614 -49.48 -4.54 -7.33
N GLU A 615 -49.46 -5.57 -8.18
CA GLU A 615 -50.12 -5.56 -9.50
C GLU A 615 -51.42 -6.38 -9.55
N ASP A 616 -51.64 -7.28 -8.59
CA ASP A 616 -52.85 -8.10 -8.52
C ASP A 616 -54.10 -7.26 -8.22
N PRO A 617 -55.13 -7.25 -9.10
CA PRO A 617 -56.33 -6.42 -8.91
C PRO A 617 -57.09 -6.68 -7.59
N ALA A 618 -57.15 -7.94 -7.15
CA ALA A 618 -57.85 -8.30 -5.91
C ALA A 618 -57.10 -7.78 -4.67
N LEU A 619 -55.78 -7.93 -4.64
CA LEU A 619 -54.94 -7.39 -3.57
C LEU A 619 -54.89 -5.85 -3.58
N ILE A 620 -54.90 -5.20 -4.76
CA ILE A 620 -55.04 -3.73 -4.87
C ILE A 620 -56.34 -3.27 -4.21
N LEU A 621 -57.47 -3.91 -4.52
CA LEU A 621 -58.76 -3.57 -3.90
C LEU A 621 -58.73 -3.77 -2.39
N HIS A 622 -58.15 -4.89 -1.94
CA HIS A 622 -58.06 -5.23 -0.53
C HIS A 622 -57.24 -4.19 0.26
N LEU A 623 -56.00 -3.92 -0.18
CA LEU A 623 -55.10 -2.95 0.46
C LEU A 623 -55.70 -1.53 0.45
N THR A 624 -56.29 -1.11 -0.67
CA THR A 624 -56.94 0.20 -0.80
C THR A 624 -58.12 0.34 0.17
N SER A 625 -58.96 -0.70 0.29
CA SER A 625 -60.12 -0.69 1.19
C SER A 625 -59.71 -0.63 2.66
N VAL A 626 -58.69 -1.40 3.07
CA VAL A 626 -58.15 -1.38 4.43
C VAL A 626 -57.48 -0.04 4.75
N LEU A 627 -56.74 0.55 3.79
CA LEU A 627 -56.12 1.85 3.95
C LEU A 627 -57.15 2.98 4.09
N LEU A 628 -58.19 3.00 3.26
CA LEU A 628 -59.27 4.00 3.35
C LEU A 628 -60.06 3.87 4.66
N PHE A 629 -60.28 2.64 5.13
CA PHE A 629 -60.83 2.41 6.47
C PHE A 629 -59.92 3.00 7.55
N GLN A 630 -58.60 2.77 7.47
CA GLN A 630 -57.65 3.29 8.44
C GLN A 630 -57.54 4.83 8.39
N PHE A 631 -57.68 5.46 7.21
CA PHE A 631 -57.70 6.92 7.08
C PHE A 631 -58.95 7.55 7.69
N SER A 632 -60.12 6.91 7.55
CA SER A 632 -61.40 7.45 8.03
C SER A 632 -61.66 7.19 9.52
N THR A 633 -61.17 6.08 10.07
CA THR A 633 -61.45 5.66 11.46
C THR A 633 -60.26 5.77 12.41
N HIS A 634 -59.05 6.00 11.86
CA HIS A 634 -57.78 5.91 12.61
C HIS A 634 -57.55 4.58 13.33
N CYS A 635 -58.26 3.52 12.92
CA CYS A 635 -58.14 2.18 13.49
C CYS A 635 -57.56 1.21 12.47
N MET A 636 -56.77 0.25 12.95
CA MET A 636 -56.22 -0.83 12.13
C MET A 636 -57.28 -1.89 11.88
N LEU A 637 -57.27 -2.49 10.68
CA LEU A 637 -58.18 -3.56 10.33
C LEU A 637 -57.42 -4.70 9.66
N HIS A 638 -57.56 -5.91 10.20
CA HIS A 638 -57.06 -7.13 9.59
C HIS A 638 -58.26 -7.93 9.08
N ALA A 639 -58.46 -7.95 7.77
CA ALA A 639 -59.65 -8.48 7.14
C ALA A 639 -59.31 -9.54 6.09
N PRO A 640 -60.13 -10.59 5.93
CA PRO A 640 -60.02 -11.48 4.79
C PRO A 640 -60.64 -10.82 3.55
N GLY A 641 -60.22 -11.24 2.34
CA GLY A 641 -60.73 -10.69 1.07
C GLY A 641 -62.26 -10.72 0.94
N ARG A 642 -62.92 -11.73 1.51
CA ARG A 642 -64.39 -11.87 1.55
C ARG A 642 -65.12 -10.76 2.32
N CYS A 643 -64.42 -10.03 3.19
CA CYS A 643 -64.99 -8.94 3.99
C CYS A 643 -64.81 -7.57 3.32
N VAL A 644 -64.11 -7.50 2.18
CA VAL A 644 -63.88 -6.26 1.42
C VAL A 644 -65.17 -5.58 0.98
N PRO A 645 -66.22 -6.29 0.47
CA PRO A 645 -67.50 -5.66 0.14
C PRO A 645 -68.13 -4.91 1.33
N GLN A 646 -68.05 -5.49 2.53
CA GLN A 646 -68.59 -4.90 3.76
C GLN A 646 -67.77 -3.67 4.18
N ILE A 647 -66.46 -3.67 3.96
CA ILE A 647 -65.60 -2.49 4.19
C ILE A 647 -65.95 -1.37 3.21
N ILE A 648 -66.14 -1.68 1.92
CA ILE A 648 -66.54 -0.69 0.90
C ILE A 648 -67.94 -0.12 1.20
N ALA A 649 -68.87 -0.96 1.66
CA ALA A 649 -70.18 -0.52 2.11
C ALA A 649 -70.09 0.44 3.30
N PHE A 650 -69.24 0.16 4.29
CA PHE A 650 -68.97 1.05 5.42
C PHE A 650 -68.40 2.41 4.98
N LEU A 651 -67.51 2.41 3.97
CA LEU A 651 -66.86 3.62 3.45
C LEU A 651 -67.80 4.56 2.68
N SER A 652 -68.99 4.10 2.27
CA SER A 652 -69.99 4.93 1.55
C SER A 652 -70.29 6.26 2.24
N ASN A 653 -70.39 6.26 3.56
CA ASN A 653 -70.71 7.44 4.36
C ASN A 653 -69.48 8.26 4.80
N LYS A 654 -68.28 7.90 4.32
CA LYS A 654 -67.00 8.45 4.78
C LYS A 654 -66.12 9.02 3.67
N MET A 655 -66.56 8.98 2.41
CA MET A 655 -65.82 9.51 1.27
C MET A 655 -66.76 10.03 0.16
N PRO A 656 -66.25 10.83 -0.80
CA PRO A 656 -67.07 11.38 -1.90
C PRO A 656 -67.72 10.30 -2.75
N GLU A 657 -68.94 10.56 -3.23
CA GLU A 657 -69.75 9.63 -4.03
C GLU A 657 -69.04 9.17 -5.32
N ASP A 658 -68.29 10.07 -5.97
CA ASP A 658 -67.46 9.76 -7.13
C ASP A 658 -66.36 8.72 -6.84
N GLN A 659 -65.74 8.80 -5.65
CA GLN A 659 -64.70 7.85 -5.23
C GLN A 659 -65.31 6.51 -4.79
N HIS A 660 -66.51 6.54 -4.20
CA HIS A 660 -67.26 5.34 -3.83
C HIS A 660 -67.74 4.56 -5.04
N SER A 661 -68.33 5.25 -6.02
CA SER A 661 -68.76 4.62 -7.26
C SER A 661 -67.59 3.96 -8.01
N LEU A 662 -66.41 4.58 -8.01
CA LEU A 662 -65.19 4.00 -8.59
C LEU A 662 -64.76 2.70 -7.88
N LEU A 663 -64.77 2.69 -6.54
CA LEU A 663 -64.44 1.50 -5.75
C LEU A 663 -65.46 0.37 -5.93
N VAL A 664 -66.75 0.69 -5.99
CA VAL A 664 -67.81 -0.29 -6.25
C VAL A 664 -67.71 -0.86 -7.66
N ARG A 665 -67.41 -0.03 -8.67
CA ARG A 665 -67.15 -0.49 -10.05
C ARG A 665 -65.97 -1.46 -10.09
N TYR A 666 -64.87 -1.10 -9.45
CA TYR A 666 -63.68 -1.95 -9.40
C TYR A 666 -63.93 -3.25 -8.63
N GLN A 667 -64.65 -3.21 -7.51
CA GLN A 667 -65.12 -4.40 -6.81
C GLN A 667 -65.93 -5.32 -7.72
N GLY A 668 -66.88 -4.78 -8.50
CA GLY A 668 -67.67 -5.55 -9.45
C GLY A 668 -66.82 -6.28 -10.50
N LEU A 669 -65.79 -5.62 -11.03
CA LEU A 669 -64.86 -6.22 -11.98
C LEU A 669 -63.98 -7.31 -11.35
N VAL A 670 -63.47 -7.07 -10.13
CA VAL A 670 -62.68 -8.06 -9.38
C VAL A 670 -63.52 -9.30 -9.05
N VAL A 671 -64.77 -9.13 -8.61
CA VAL A 671 -65.67 -10.26 -8.34
C VAL A 671 -65.97 -11.05 -9.61
N LYS A 672 -66.23 -10.37 -10.75
CA LYS A 672 -66.41 -11.04 -12.04
C LYS A 672 -65.18 -11.86 -12.44
N GLN A 673 -63.98 -11.30 -12.26
CA GLN A 673 -62.73 -12.01 -12.53
C GLN A 673 -62.58 -13.25 -11.64
N LEU A 674 -62.81 -13.15 -10.33
CA LEU A 674 -62.68 -14.26 -9.39
C LEU A 674 -63.72 -15.36 -9.63
N VAL A 675 -64.96 -14.99 -9.94
CA VAL A 675 -66.02 -15.97 -10.28
C VAL A 675 -65.69 -16.70 -11.59
N ASN A 676 -65.17 -16.01 -12.59
CA ASN A 676 -64.76 -16.64 -13.86
C ASN A 676 -63.53 -17.54 -13.69
N GLN A 677 -62.62 -17.23 -12.76
CA GLN A 677 -61.50 -18.09 -12.40
C GLN A 677 -61.97 -19.37 -11.69
N ASN A 678 -62.89 -19.27 -10.71
CA ASN A 678 -63.41 -20.44 -10.00
C ASN A 678 -64.25 -21.38 -10.88
N LYS A 679 -64.93 -20.86 -11.92
CA LYS A 679 -65.65 -21.70 -12.90
C LYS A 679 -64.71 -22.57 -13.74
N LYS A 680 -63.50 -22.10 -14.05
CA LYS A 680 -62.48 -22.88 -14.77
C LYS A 680 -61.88 -24.01 -13.92
N THR A 681 -61.91 -23.93 -12.59
CA THR A 681 -61.33 -24.94 -11.68
C THR A 681 -62.31 -26.03 -11.23
N GLY A 682 -63.62 -25.88 -11.47
CA GLY A 682 -64.68 -26.78 -10.97
C GLY A 682 -65.37 -27.66 -12.02
N GLN A 683 -65.06 -27.52 -13.31
CA GLN A 683 -65.57 -28.39 -14.36
C GLN A 683 -64.51 -29.45 -14.69
N GLY A 684 -64.72 -30.67 -14.18
CA GLY A 684 -64.05 -31.85 -14.69
C GLY A 684 -64.40 -32.04 -16.17
N ASP A 685 -63.42 -32.57 -16.91
CA ASP A 685 -63.43 -32.83 -18.35
C ASP A 685 -64.81 -33.20 -18.90
N ASP A 686 -65.43 -32.30 -19.66
CA ASP A 686 -66.40 -32.67 -20.68
C ASP A 686 -66.17 -31.81 -21.93
N GLN A 687 -65.58 -32.46 -22.92
CA GLN A 687 -65.37 -31.94 -24.26
C GLN A 687 -66.74 -31.78 -24.91
N LEU A 688 -67.23 -30.54 -25.03
CA LEU A 688 -68.08 -30.02 -26.11
C LEU A 688 -68.50 -28.59 -25.74
N ILE A 689 -67.85 -27.59 -26.36
CA ILE A 689 -68.36 -26.31 -26.90
C ILE A 689 -67.14 -25.37 -27.12
N ASN A 690 -66.55 -25.43 -28.32
CA ASN A 690 -65.39 -24.62 -28.73
C ASN A 690 -65.75 -23.21 -29.28
N GLN A 691 -66.99 -22.74 -29.08
CA GLN A 691 -67.39 -21.36 -29.42
C GLN A 691 -67.68 -20.51 -28.17
N VAL A 692 -68.35 -21.06 -27.16
CA VAL A 692 -68.60 -20.36 -25.88
C VAL A 692 -67.30 -20.16 -25.09
N GLY A 693 -66.30 -21.05 -25.22
CA GLY A 693 -64.99 -20.90 -24.58
C GLY A 693 -64.18 -19.69 -25.08
N LYS A 694 -64.27 -19.34 -26.36
CA LYS A 694 -63.57 -18.19 -26.97
C LYS A 694 -64.18 -16.87 -26.52
N GLU A 695 -65.51 -16.74 -26.56
CA GLU A 695 -66.21 -15.55 -26.05
C GLU A 695 -65.96 -15.34 -24.56
N HIS A 696 -65.89 -16.42 -23.77
CA HIS A 696 -65.55 -16.34 -22.35
C HIS A 696 -64.10 -15.93 -22.09
N GLU A 697 -63.15 -16.31 -22.95
CA GLU A 697 -61.76 -15.85 -22.85
C GLU A 697 -61.58 -14.40 -23.29
N ASP A 698 -62.23 -13.98 -24.37
CA ASP A 698 -62.21 -12.60 -24.85
C ASP A 698 -62.85 -11.65 -23.83
N ALA A 699 -63.98 -12.05 -23.21
CA ALA A 699 -64.60 -11.30 -22.13
C ALA A 699 -63.70 -11.22 -20.88
N ASN A 700 -62.98 -12.31 -20.53
CA ASN A 700 -62.04 -12.30 -19.42
C ASN A 700 -60.82 -11.40 -19.68
N ASN A 701 -60.32 -11.38 -20.91
CA ASN A 701 -59.22 -10.51 -21.33
C ASN A 701 -59.66 -9.03 -21.33
N ALA A 702 -60.89 -8.74 -21.75
CA ALA A 702 -61.47 -7.40 -21.67
C ALA A 702 -61.58 -6.92 -20.20
N ILE A 703 -62.08 -7.78 -19.29
CA ILE A 703 -62.17 -7.46 -17.85
C ILE A 703 -60.78 -7.21 -17.25
N ARG A 704 -59.77 -8.01 -17.61
CA ARG A 704 -58.38 -7.82 -17.14
C ARG A 704 -57.78 -6.49 -17.62
N LYS A 705 -58.01 -6.12 -18.87
CA LYS A 705 -57.54 -4.85 -19.43
C LYS A 705 -58.21 -3.66 -18.75
N GLU A 706 -59.52 -3.72 -18.54
CA GLU A 706 -60.27 -2.69 -17.82
C GLU A 706 -59.80 -2.56 -16.35
N LEU A 707 -59.51 -3.69 -15.68
CA LEU A 707 -58.94 -3.67 -14.33
C LEU A 707 -57.55 -3.04 -14.30
N GLN A 708 -56.68 -3.31 -15.27
CA GLN A 708 -55.35 -2.68 -15.35
C GLN A 708 -55.44 -1.17 -15.58
N GLU A 709 -56.36 -0.71 -16.42
CA GLU A 709 -56.60 0.71 -16.68
C GLU A 709 -57.08 1.45 -15.41
N ILE A 710 -58.01 0.83 -14.67
CA ILE A 710 -58.61 1.44 -13.45
C ILE A 710 -57.68 1.28 -12.22
N SER A 711 -56.79 0.29 -12.20
CA SER A 711 -55.90 -0.02 -11.06
C SER A 711 -55.09 1.19 -10.57
N THR A 712 -54.58 1.99 -11.50
CA THR A 712 -53.82 3.21 -11.16
C THR A 712 -54.69 4.25 -10.45
N SER A 713 -55.91 4.44 -10.92
CA SER A 713 -56.89 5.36 -10.32
C SER A 713 -57.33 4.89 -8.93
N ILE A 714 -57.46 3.58 -8.71
CA ILE A 714 -57.77 3.00 -7.39
C ILE A 714 -56.62 3.20 -6.41
N LYS A 715 -55.37 2.95 -6.83
CA LYS A 715 -54.19 3.24 -6.01
C LYS A 715 -54.10 4.73 -5.64
N ASP A 716 -54.44 5.61 -6.58
CA ASP A 716 -54.41 7.05 -6.39
C ASP A 716 -55.40 7.56 -5.33
N LEU A 717 -56.52 6.86 -5.08
CA LEU A 717 -57.45 7.21 -4.00
C LEU A 717 -56.76 7.31 -2.64
N VAL A 718 -55.72 6.48 -2.44
CA VAL A 718 -54.92 6.48 -1.20
C VAL A 718 -53.61 7.25 -1.38
N LEU A 719 -52.94 7.15 -2.53
CA LEU A 719 -51.61 7.73 -2.73
C LEU A 719 -51.62 9.25 -2.97
N LYS A 720 -52.68 9.80 -3.56
CA LYS A 720 -52.78 11.25 -3.89
C LYS A 720 -53.56 12.07 -2.86
N SER A 721 -54.36 11.43 -2.00
CA SER A 721 -55.16 12.12 -0.96
C SER A 721 -54.31 12.93 0.03
N ARG A 722 -52.98 12.74 0.06
CA ARG A 722 -52.05 13.43 0.95
C ARG A 722 -51.58 14.80 0.50
N LYS A 723 -51.89 15.26 -0.74
CA LYS A 723 -51.55 16.64 -1.12
C LYS A 723 -52.45 17.70 -0.48
N SER A 724 -53.65 17.34 0.01
CA SER A 724 -54.60 18.28 0.60
C SER A 724 -54.65 18.27 2.15
N SER A 725 -54.07 17.28 2.82
CA SER A 725 -54.21 17.13 4.29
C SER A 725 -53.07 17.72 5.13
N VAL A 726 -52.00 18.24 4.51
CA VAL A 726 -50.91 18.95 5.22
C VAL A 726 -51.31 20.40 5.55
N THR A 727 -52.33 20.93 4.89
CA THR A 727 -52.87 22.28 5.12
C THR A 727 -53.92 22.35 6.24
N GLU A 728 -54.58 21.26 6.61
CA GLU A 728 -55.62 21.30 7.67
C GLU A 728 -55.06 21.07 9.08
N ASP A 729 -54.03 20.23 9.26
CA ASP A 729 -53.39 20.07 10.58
C ASP A 729 -52.52 21.28 10.99
N HIS A 730 -52.13 22.12 10.02
CA HIS A 730 -51.52 23.42 10.31
C HIS A 730 -52.56 24.47 10.69
N ASN A 731 -53.75 24.44 10.06
CA ASN A 731 -54.86 25.34 10.37
C ASN A 731 -55.57 25.00 11.71
N ALA A 732 -55.62 23.73 12.11
CA ALA A 732 -56.18 23.35 13.42
C ALA A 732 -55.25 23.72 14.60
N ARG A 733 -53.93 23.79 14.39
CA ARG A 733 -52.98 24.28 15.40
C ARG A 733 -52.92 25.81 15.48
N LEU A 734 -53.18 26.51 14.38
CA LEU A 734 -53.23 27.98 14.34
C LEU A 734 -54.56 28.56 14.85
N GLN A 735 -55.68 27.83 14.77
CA GLN A 735 -56.95 28.29 15.36
C GLN A 735 -57.06 28.09 16.88
N VAL A 736 -56.27 27.20 17.49
CA VAL A 736 -56.25 27.04 18.96
C VAL A 736 -55.27 28.01 19.63
N THR A 737 -54.28 28.55 18.91
CA THR A 737 -53.36 29.57 19.46
C THR A 737 -53.88 31.02 19.33
N PHE A 738 -54.87 31.28 18.48
CA PHE A 738 -55.52 32.60 18.37
C PHE A 738 -56.77 32.79 19.24
N ALA A 739 -57.26 31.73 19.91
CA ALA A 739 -58.41 31.80 20.81
C ALA A 739 -58.05 31.98 22.31
N VAL A 740 -56.76 32.14 22.65
CA VAL A 740 -56.27 32.34 24.04
C VAL A 740 -55.69 33.75 24.26
N SER A 741 -55.78 34.64 23.27
CA SER A 741 -55.37 36.06 23.40
C SER A 741 -56.52 37.06 23.24
N SER A 742 -57.77 36.60 23.33
CA SER A 742 -58.96 37.45 23.35
C SER A 742 -60.07 36.84 24.19
N HIS A 743 -59.78 36.58 25.47
CA HIS A 743 -60.69 36.75 26.60
C HIS A 743 -59.94 36.78 27.92
#